data_AF-A0A8H3GDH7-F1
#
_entry.id   AF-A0A8H3GDH7-F1
#
_cell.length_a   1.000
_cell.length_b   1.000
_cell.length_c   1.000
_cell.angle_alpha   90.00
_cell.angle_beta   90.00
_cell.angle_gamma   90.00
#
_symmetry.space_group_name_H-M   'P 1'
#
loop_
_entity.id
_entity.type
_entity.pdbx_description
1 polymer ?
#
loop_
_entity_poly.entity_id
_entity_poly.type
_entity_poly.pdbx_seq_one_letter_code
_entity_poly.pdbx_strand_id
1 'polypeptide(L)'
;MVLTHPFIVDGWFREINSQWPGQAMTLKVNRILHVEKSKYQDVLVFESETFGNVLVLDGVIQCSERDEFSYQEMIAHIPLASHPNPKKVLVIGGGDGGVVREVLKHNTVEEVVLCDIDEAVIRVSKTYLPHMSNLLADKRVTVYIGDGFAYLQKNTAQFDCIVTDSSDPVGPAKALFEKPYFQLLFDALAPGGHISTQGEALWVHLDLIKELLESVGSIFPVAEYAFTTIPTYPSGQIGFMLGSKEPGRDLRVPLRELEGCRYWNPDVHRAAFVLPEFARSMLKEGKDLRPHLGPVLAADVKERKILLLGSGYVAGPAAEYILRDPRNHMTIACRTLASAQEMAEKLPRATGISLDVSSPDLDAQVAAHDVVISLVPYTHHPRVIEAAIKGKTHVVTTSYVSPAMRALDEQAKAAGIVVMNEIGLDPGIDHLYAVKTIDEVHEKGGKIKKFLSYCGGLPAPEASNNPLGYKFSWSSRGVLLALLNTAKYYEDGEAKTVEGKELMGVAKPYYINPAYAFVAYPNRDSTPFREWYNIPEAETIVRGTLRFQGFPEFIKALVEIGFLDDAKKDYLGDSSKLTWAELAAKAVGASSTEESAIVNRIKQLTTFPSASEESRILSGLRWMGLFSSELVTPRAENLLDTLCARLEALMAYEEGERDLVMLQHKFFVEWADGKTDIITSTLEAYGERAGYSAMARTVGIPCGIATRLLLDGEPALNKPGVHAPYTKEICDPIRAKLESEGIGMVERVL
;
A
#
# COMPACT_ATOMS: atom_id res chain seq x y z
N MET A 1 33.56 3.56 -2.66
CA MET A 1 32.20 3.12 -2.28
C MET A 1 31.56 2.48 -3.49
N VAL A 2 30.94 1.32 -3.33
CA VAL A 2 30.06 0.76 -4.37
C VAL A 2 28.75 1.54 -4.27
N LEU A 3 28.33 2.21 -5.35
CA LEU A 3 27.04 2.88 -5.39
C LEU A 3 25.94 1.79 -5.33
N THR A 4 24.86 2.08 -4.60
CA THR A 4 23.69 1.22 -4.48
C THR A 4 22.44 2.06 -4.67
N HIS A 5 21.37 1.47 -5.19
CA HIS A 5 20.08 2.14 -5.37
C HIS A 5 18.92 1.22 -4.99
N PRO A 6 17.86 1.70 -4.30
CA PRO A 6 16.72 0.87 -3.91
C PRO A 6 16.01 0.16 -5.07
N PHE A 7 16.01 0.76 -6.27
CA PHE A 7 15.41 0.18 -7.47
C PHE A 7 16.30 -0.85 -8.19
N ILE A 8 17.54 -1.04 -7.73
CA ILE A 8 18.48 -2.03 -8.28
C ILE A 8 18.60 -3.18 -7.28
N VAL A 9 17.97 -4.30 -7.61
CA VAL A 9 17.94 -5.50 -6.76
C VAL A 9 18.48 -6.67 -7.58
N ASP A 10 19.40 -7.45 -7.02
CA ASP A 10 20.02 -8.61 -7.68
C ASP A 10 20.67 -8.29 -9.05
N GLY A 11 21.18 -7.06 -9.21
CA GLY A 11 21.81 -6.60 -10.46
C GLY A 11 20.81 -6.15 -11.56
N TRP A 12 19.52 -6.04 -11.24
CA TRP A 12 18.48 -5.59 -12.16
C TRP A 12 17.80 -4.33 -11.64
N PHE A 13 17.73 -3.31 -12.50
CA PHE A 13 16.84 -2.18 -12.33
C PHE A 13 15.40 -2.64 -12.60
N ARG A 14 14.45 -2.21 -11.77
CA ARG A 14 13.02 -2.51 -11.92
C ARG A 14 12.21 -1.23 -11.85
N GLU A 15 11.59 -0.88 -12.96
CA GLU A 15 10.58 0.16 -13.06
C GLU A 15 9.20 -0.47 -12.80
N ILE A 16 8.66 -0.20 -11.62
CA ILE A 16 7.36 -0.66 -11.16
C ILE A 16 6.57 0.58 -10.80
N ASN A 17 5.47 0.84 -11.52
CA ASN A 17 4.67 2.05 -11.36
C ASN A 17 3.18 1.70 -11.25
N SER A 18 2.46 2.43 -10.42
CA SER A 18 1.02 2.25 -10.22
C SER A 18 0.18 2.63 -11.43
N GLN A 19 0.71 3.42 -12.36
CA GLN A 19 0.03 3.80 -13.61
C GLN A 19 -0.12 2.63 -14.59
N TRP A 20 0.74 1.62 -14.49
CA TRP A 20 0.63 0.39 -15.28
C TRP A 20 0.61 -0.86 -14.40
N PRO A 21 -0.48 -1.09 -13.66
CA PRO A 21 -0.55 -2.16 -12.67
C PRO A 21 -0.37 -3.53 -13.32
N GLY A 22 0.44 -4.38 -12.69
CA GLY A 22 0.69 -5.75 -13.14
C GLY A 22 1.76 -5.90 -14.23
N GLN A 23 2.39 -4.82 -14.70
CA GLN A 23 3.55 -4.86 -15.58
C GLN A 23 4.76 -4.12 -14.97
N ALA A 24 5.97 -4.54 -15.35
CA ALA A 24 7.21 -3.90 -14.94
C ALA A 24 8.20 -3.93 -16.10
N MET A 25 9.03 -2.88 -16.23
CA MET A 25 10.16 -2.86 -17.14
C MET A 25 11.45 -3.10 -16.34
N THR A 26 12.26 -4.06 -16.78
CA THR A 26 13.48 -4.43 -16.04
C THR A 26 14.69 -4.46 -16.95
N LEU A 27 15.76 -3.79 -16.53
CA LEU A 27 17.02 -3.72 -17.26
C LEU A 27 18.16 -4.25 -16.41
N LYS A 28 18.98 -5.14 -16.97
CA LYS A 28 20.18 -5.62 -16.27
C LYS A 28 21.22 -4.50 -16.20
N VAL A 29 21.72 -4.28 -15.00
CA VAL A 29 22.66 -3.20 -14.68
C VAL A 29 24.08 -3.73 -14.74
N ASN A 30 24.94 -3.09 -15.53
CA ASN A 30 26.37 -3.33 -15.51
C ASN A 30 27.01 -2.60 -14.31
N ARG A 31 26.75 -1.29 -14.18
CA ARG A 31 27.18 -0.48 -13.03
C ARG A 31 26.34 0.78 -12.89
N ILE A 32 26.27 1.29 -11.67
CA ILE A 32 25.67 2.60 -11.37
C ILE A 32 26.71 3.69 -11.64
N LEU A 33 26.31 4.72 -12.37
CA LEU A 33 27.16 5.86 -12.74
C LEU A 33 26.92 7.06 -11.82
N HIS A 34 25.65 7.32 -11.44
CA HIS A 34 25.26 8.47 -10.63
C HIS A 34 24.05 8.15 -9.76
N VAL A 35 24.05 8.66 -8.52
CA VAL A 35 22.88 8.67 -7.61
C VAL A 35 22.86 10.02 -6.91
N GLU A 36 21.73 10.72 -6.99
CA GLU A 36 21.54 12.02 -6.36
C GLU A 36 20.06 12.26 -6.05
N LYS A 37 19.74 12.80 -4.87
CA LYS A 37 18.42 13.38 -4.60
C LYS A 37 18.51 14.88 -4.85
N SER A 38 17.88 15.36 -5.92
CA SER A 38 17.78 16.79 -6.23
C SER A 38 16.74 17.47 -5.34
N LYS A 39 16.51 18.77 -5.55
CA LYS A 39 15.42 19.50 -4.89
C LYS A 39 14.03 18.94 -5.27
N TYR A 40 13.92 18.32 -6.44
CA TYR A 40 12.64 17.92 -7.02
C TYR A 40 12.43 16.41 -7.02
N GLN A 41 13.49 15.62 -7.23
CA GLN A 41 13.35 14.18 -7.50
C GLN A 41 14.62 13.39 -7.20
N ASP A 42 14.48 12.06 -7.20
CA ASP A 42 15.60 11.12 -7.25
C ASP A 42 16.14 11.03 -8.68
N VAL A 43 17.46 11.08 -8.83
CA VAL A 43 18.16 11.06 -10.12
C VAL A 43 19.16 9.92 -10.10
N LEU A 44 18.91 8.91 -10.93
CA LEU A 44 19.74 7.74 -11.11
C LEU A 44 20.24 7.68 -12.56
N VAL A 45 21.54 7.46 -12.73
CA VAL A 45 22.09 7.04 -14.02
C VAL A 45 22.84 5.74 -13.84
N PHE A 46 22.52 4.75 -14.69
CA PHE A 46 23.25 3.50 -14.71
C PHE A 46 23.59 3.08 -16.15
N GLU A 47 24.65 2.31 -16.29
CA GLU A 47 25.02 1.65 -17.54
C GLU A 47 24.32 0.29 -17.57
N SER A 48 23.44 0.09 -18.54
CA SER A 48 22.77 -1.18 -18.80
C SER A 48 23.65 -2.12 -19.61
N GLU A 49 23.49 -3.44 -19.46
CA GLU A 49 24.17 -4.43 -20.31
C GLU A 49 23.85 -4.28 -21.80
N THR A 50 22.65 -3.80 -22.15
CA THR A 50 22.19 -3.76 -23.56
C THR A 50 21.51 -2.47 -23.99
N PHE A 51 21.34 -1.48 -23.11
CA PHE A 51 20.65 -0.21 -23.42
C PHE A 51 21.55 1.03 -23.32
N GLY A 52 22.85 0.85 -23.08
CA GLY A 52 23.78 1.95 -22.85
C GLY A 52 23.50 2.64 -21.51
N ASN A 53 23.79 3.93 -21.43
CA ASN A 53 23.42 4.72 -20.26
C ASN A 53 21.90 4.98 -20.21
N VAL A 54 21.32 4.83 -19.02
CA VAL A 54 19.89 5.00 -18.76
C VAL A 54 19.73 6.08 -17.70
N LEU A 55 18.95 7.12 -18.02
CA LEU A 55 18.53 8.14 -17.06
C LEU A 55 17.20 7.73 -16.46
N VAL A 56 17.13 7.71 -15.14
CA VAL A 56 15.96 7.37 -14.35
C VAL A 56 15.66 8.50 -13.38
N LEU A 57 14.40 8.94 -13.35
CA LEU A 57 13.90 9.93 -12.40
C LEU A 57 12.78 9.31 -11.57
N ASP A 58 12.90 9.39 -10.24
CA ASP A 58 11.96 8.77 -9.28
C ASP A 58 11.56 7.31 -9.62
N GLY A 59 12.52 6.54 -10.13
CA GLY A 59 12.32 5.13 -10.49
C GLY A 59 11.70 4.85 -11.86
N VAL A 60 11.48 5.88 -12.68
CA VAL A 60 10.95 5.77 -14.05
C VAL A 60 12.04 6.10 -15.07
N ILE A 61 12.22 5.24 -16.08
CA ILE A 61 13.15 5.50 -17.18
C ILE A 61 12.66 6.70 -17.97
N GLN A 62 13.51 7.73 -18.08
CA GLN A 62 13.23 8.89 -18.93
C GLN A 62 13.81 8.69 -20.33
N CYS A 63 15.02 8.11 -20.42
CA CYS A 63 15.62 7.77 -21.71
C CYS A 63 16.71 6.71 -21.56
N SER A 64 16.99 6.03 -22.68
CA SER A 64 18.18 5.18 -22.85
C SER A 64 18.87 5.52 -24.17
N GLU A 65 20.20 5.40 -24.22
CA GLU A 65 20.96 5.69 -25.45
C GLU A 65 20.56 4.78 -26.62
N ARG A 66 19.94 3.62 -26.34
CA ARG A 66 19.56 2.66 -27.36
C ARG A 66 18.34 3.08 -28.16
N ASP A 67 17.36 3.75 -27.55
CA ASP A 67 16.04 3.96 -28.15
C ASP A 67 15.47 5.39 -28.02
N GLU A 68 16.15 6.30 -27.31
CA GLU A 68 15.70 7.70 -27.13
C GLU A 68 15.30 8.40 -28.44
N PHE A 69 16.03 8.13 -29.53
CA PHE A 69 15.84 8.82 -30.80
C PHE A 69 14.41 8.65 -31.34
N SER A 70 13.74 7.53 -31.04
CA SER A 70 12.38 7.27 -31.51
C SER A 70 11.34 8.21 -30.87
N TYR A 71 11.54 8.56 -29.60
CA TYR A 71 10.72 9.54 -28.89
C TYR A 71 11.10 10.97 -29.27
N GLN A 72 12.39 11.29 -29.13
CA GLN A 72 12.91 12.65 -29.30
C GLN A 72 12.65 13.20 -30.71
N GLU A 73 12.82 12.37 -31.75
CA GLU A 73 12.53 12.77 -33.13
C GLU A 73 11.03 12.98 -33.35
N MET A 74 10.17 12.12 -32.80
CA MET A 74 8.74 12.21 -33.07
C MET A 74 8.09 13.38 -32.35
N ILE A 75 8.40 13.60 -31.07
CA ILE A 75 7.81 14.69 -30.29
C ILE A 75 8.22 16.07 -30.83
N ALA A 76 9.45 16.19 -31.36
CA ALA A 76 9.96 17.41 -31.97
C ALA A 76 9.50 17.60 -33.42
N HIS A 77 9.64 16.59 -34.28
CA HIS A 77 9.46 16.79 -35.72
C HIS A 77 8.00 16.83 -36.14
N ILE A 78 7.06 16.19 -35.44
CA ILE A 78 5.63 16.30 -35.81
C ILE A 78 5.14 17.76 -35.82
N PRO A 79 5.24 18.53 -34.72
CA PRO A 79 4.79 19.92 -34.71
C PRO A 79 5.63 20.82 -35.64
N LEU A 80 6.95 20.64 -35.69
CA LEU A 80 7.85 21.53 -36.46
C LEU A 80 7.86 21.24 -37.97
N ALA A 81 7.65 19.99 -38.40
CA ALA A 81 7.61 19.64 -39.82
C ALA A 81 6.27 20.00 -40.45
N SER A 82 5.17 19.96 -39.70
CA SER A 82 3.85 20.41 -40.16
C SER A 82 3.65 21.93 -40.08
N HIS A 83 4.51 22.65 -39.34
CA HIS A 83 4.50 24.12 -39.29
C HIS A 83 5.11 24.72 -40.57
N PRO A 84 4.52 25.77 -41.17
CA PRO A 84 5.04 26.37 -42.40
C PRO A 84 6.47 26.91 -42.28
N ASN A 85 6.80 27.59 -41.18
CA ASN A 85 8.09 28.24 -40.98
C ASN A 85 8.44 28.52 -39.50
N PRO A 86 8.72 27.50 -38.67
CA PRO A 86 9.03 27.67 -37.25
C PRO A 86 10.44 28.25 -37.08
N LYS A 87 10.54 29.32 -36.29
CA LYS A 87 11.79 30.06 -36.01
C LYS A 87 12.11 30.06 -34.52
N LYS A 88 11.11 30.26 -33.67
CA LYS A 88 11.23 30.31 -32.22
C LYS A 88 10.54 29.13 -31.57
N VAL A 89 11.29 28.32 -30.85
CA VAL A 89 10.80 27.09 -30.23
C VAL A 89 11.05 27.12 -28.73
N LEU A 90 10.02 26.79 -27.95
CA LEU A 90 10.15 26.55 -26.51
C LEU A 90 10.09 25.05 -26.25
N VAL A 91 11.02 24.53 -25.45
CA VAL A 91 10.99 23.19 -24.89
C VAL A 91 10.80 23.33 -23.39
N ILE A 92 9.74 22.75 -22.84
CA ILE A 92 9.46 22.71 -21.40
C ILE A 92 9.78 21.31 -20.90
N GLY A 93 10.60 21.21 -19.87
CA GLY A 93 11.26 19.96 -19.49
C GLY A 93 12.33 19.57 -20.52
N GLY A 94 12.59 18.28 -20.75
CA GLY A 94 13.59 17.82 -21.71
C GLY A 94 15.04 18.20 -21.35
N GLY A 95 15.35 18.27 -20.05
CA GLY A 95 16.68 18.62 -19.53
C GLY A 95 17.81 17.70 -20.01
N ASP A 96 17.51 16.51 -20.53
CA ASP A 96 18.48 15.63 -21.19
C ASP A 96 19.02 16.19 -22.52
N GLY A 97 18.29 17.11 -23.15
CA GLY A 97 18.68 17.82 -24.37
C GLY A 97 18.33 17.12 -25.69
N GLY A 98 17.71 15.94 -25.65
CA GLY A 98 17.28 15.20 -26.83
C GLY A 98 16.35 16.00 -27.74
N VAL A 99 15.28 16.61 -27.19
CA VAL A 99 14.33 17.41 -27.98
C VAL A 99 15.04 18.58 -28.64
N VAL A 100 15.90 19.28 -27.89
CA VAL A 100 16.65 20.44 -28.40
C VAL A 100 17.55 20.04 -29.57
N ARG A 101 18.24 18.88 -29.47
CA ARG A 101 19.06 18.34 -30.56
C ARG A 101 18.24 18.15 -31.83
N GLU A 102 17.02 17.64 -31.71
CA GLU A 102 16.12 17.40 -32.85
C GLU A 102 15.53 18.69 -33.42
N VAL A 103 15.12 19.63 -32.56
CA VAL A 103 14.64 20.96 -32.97
C VAL A 103 15.68 21.69 -33.82
N LEU A 104 16.97 21.60 -33.46
CA LEU A 104 18.05 22.28 -34.17
C LEU A 104 18.35 21.72 -35.57
N LYS A 105 17.80 20.56 -35.95
CA LYS A 105 17.86 20.02 -37.32
C LYS A 105 17.01 20.83 -38.31
N HIS A 106 16.06 21.61 -37.82
CA HIS A 106 15.26 22.49 -38.66
C HIS A 106 16.05 23.77 -38.99
N ASN A 107 16.49 23.91 -40.24
CA ASN A 107 17.27 25.08 -40.70
C ASN A 107 16.52 26.43 -40.58
N THR A 108 15.20 26.40 -40.40
CA THR A 108 14.39 27.60 -40.16
C THR A 108 14.46 28.10 -38.72
N VAL A 109 14.92 27.27 -37.77
CA VAL A 109 14.97 27.60 -36.34
C VAL A 109 16.13 28.56 -36.05
N GLU A 110 15.77 29.72 -35.51
CA GLU A 110 16.66 30.83 -35.15
C GLU A 110 16.93 30.87 -33.64
N GLU A 111 15.96 30.46 -32.82
CA GLU A 111 16.02 30.53 -31.35
C GLU A 111 15.31 29.31 -30.72
N VAL A 112 15.97 28.68 -29.74
CA VAL A 112 15.39 27.61 -28.91
C VAL A 112 15.55 27.99 -27.44
N VAL A 113 14.47 27.99 -26.69
CA VAL A 113 14.51 28.11 -25.24
C VAL A 113 14.24 26.74 -24.63
N LEU A 114 15.16 26.26 -23.79
CA LEU A 114 14.94 25.12 -22.91
C LEU A 114 14.55 25.66 -21.53
N CYS A 115 13.37 25.33 -21.03
CA CYS A 115 12.88 25.68 -19.71
C CYS A 115 12.71 24.41 -18.87
N ASP A 116 13.67 24.13 -17.99
CA ASP A 116 13.62 22.97 -17.08
C ASP A 116 13.70 23.43 -15.63
N ILE A 117 12.93 22.79 -14.75
CA ILE A 117 12.87 23.17 -13.33
C ILE A 117 14.07 22.63 -12.54
N ASP A 118 14.66 21.51 -12.99
CA ASP A 118 15.68 20.77 -12.27
C ASP A 118 17.04 20.83 -12.97
N GLU A 119 17.90 21.73 -12.47
CA GLU A 119 19.28 21.87 -12.95
C GLU A 119 20.07 20.55 -12.91
N ALA A 120 19.77 19.66 -11.95
CA ALA A 120 20.47 18.40 -11.81
C ALA A 120 20.31 17.52 -13.06
N VAL A 121 19.12 17.49 -13.68
CA VAL A 121 18.84 16.72 -14.90
C VAL A 121 19.75 17.18 -16.04
N ILE A 122 19.88 18.49 -16.24
CA ILE A 122 20.74 19.07 -17.28
C ILE A 122 22.21 18.77 -17.01
N ARG A 123 22.68 18.97 -15.78
CA ARG A 123 24.08 18.75 -15.42
C ARG A 123 24.49 17.28 -15.52
N VAL A 124 23.64 16.38 -15.02
CA VAL A 124 23.84 14.93 -15.07
C VAL A 124 23.83 14.46 -16.53
N SER A 125 22.90 14.95 -17.35
CA SER A 125 22.83 14.59 -18.77
C SER A 125 24.04 15.09 -19.57
N LYS A 126 24.57 16.28 -19.27
CA LYS A 126 25.85 16.75 -19.85
C LYS A 126 27.03 15.84 -19.54
N THR A 127 26.99 15.15 -18.41
CA THR A 127 28.06 14.26 -17.96
C THR A 127 27.93 12.86 -18.55
N TYR A 128 26.73 12.28 -18.50
CA TYR A 128 26.52 10.87 -18.81
C TYR A 128 25.76 10.60 -20.12
N LEU A 129 25.11 11.62 -20.70
CA LEU A 129 24.41 11.56 -21.99
C LEU A 129 24.86 12.68 -22.95
N PRO A 130 26.17 12.88 -23.16
CA PRO A 130 26.68 14.00 -23.96
C PRO A 130 26.21 13.96 -25.42
N HIS A 131 25.81 12.81 -25.94
CA HIS A 131 25.29 12.68 -27.31
C HIS A 131 23.89 13.29 -27.48
N MET A 132 23.16 13.51 -26.39
CA MET A 132 21.88 14.24 -26.36
C MET A 132 22.11 15.70 -25.96
N SER A 133 22.91 15.95 -24.93
CA SER A 133 22.98 17.24 -24.26
C SER A 133 24.04 18.21 -24.81
N ASN A 134 24.92 17.78 -25.72
CA ASN A 134 26.00 18.64 -26.23
C ASN A 134 25.49 19.89 -26.97
N LEU A 135 24.35 19.81 -27.66
CA LEU A 135 23.79 20.94 -28.41
C LEU A 135 23.08 21.97 -27.53
N LEU A 136 22.95 21.73 -26.22
CA LEU A 136 22.54 22.76 -25.27
C LEU A 136 23.51 23.96 -25.21
N ALA A 137 24.72 23.82 -25.78
CA ALA A 137 25.69 24.89 -25.94
C ALA A 137 25.65 25.60 -27.31
N ASP A 138 24.74 25.22 -28.23
CA ASP A 138 24.55 25.93 -29.51
C ASP A 138 24.13 27.38 -29.22
N LYS A 139 24.67 28.33 -29.99
CA LYS A 139 24.40 29.77 -29.85
C LYS A 139 22.91 30.13 -30.01
N ARG A 140 22.12 29.26 -30.62
CA ARG A 140 20.66 29.42 -30.78
C ARG A 140 19.89 28.99 -29.54
N VAL A 141 20.53 28.29 -28.59
CA VAL A 141 19.88 27.72 -27.40
C VAL A 141 20.08 28.63 -26.20
N THR A 142 18.98 28.94 -25.52
CA THR A 142 18.98 29.56 -24.19
C THR A 142 18.45 28.56 -23.18
N VAL A 143 19.25 28.18 -22.20
CA VAL A 143 18.83 27.33 -21.08
C VAL A 143 18.34 28.20 -19.93
N TYR A 144 17.07 28.07 -19.58
CA TYR A 144 16.42 28.72 -18.46
C TYR A 144 16.09 27.68 -17.39
N ILE A 145 16.68 27.83 -16.19
CA ILE A 145 16.34 26.98 -15.05
C ILE A 145 15.20 27.64 -14.29
N GLY A 146 14.01 27.03 -14.33
CA GLY A 146 12.84 27.54 -13.63
C GLY A 146 11.53 26.84 -13.96
N ASP A 147 10.47 27.29 -13.31
CA ASP A 147 9.12 26.74 -13.43
C ASP A 147 8.50 27.10 -14.80
N GLY A 148 8.07 26.07 -15.53
CA GLY A 148 7.44 26.20 -16.85
C GLY A 148 6.11 26.96 -16.85
N PHE A 149 5.28 26.84 -15.80
CA PHE A 149 4.04 27.62 -15.66
C PHE A 149 4.37 29.09 -15.52
N ALA A 150 5.33 29.43 -14.65
CA ALA A 150 5.75 30.81 -14.44
C ALA A 150 6.42 31.39 -15.70
N TYR A 151 7.11 30.57 -16.48
CA TYR A 151 7.71 30.98 -17.74
C TYR A 151 6.66 31.27 -18.80
N LEU A 152 5.67 30.38 -18.99
CA LEU A 152 4.57 30.58 -19.95
C LEU A 152 3.74 31.83 -19.63
N GLN A 153 3.41 32.07 -18.36
CA GLN A 153 2.64 33.26 -17.94
C GLN A 153 3.31 34.60 -18.31
N LYS A 154 4.64 34.63 -18.43
CA LYS A 154 5.41 35.84 -18.75
C LYS A 154 5.65 36.04 -20.24
N ASN A 155 5.39 35.02 -21.07
CA ASN A 155 5.76 35.01 -22.48
C ASN A 155 4.53 34.69 -23.33
N THR A 156 3.85 35.73 -23.81
CA THR A 156 2.65 35.61 -24.66
C THR A 156 2.96 35.86 -26.13
N ALA A 157 2.38 35.04 -27.02
CA ALA A 157 2.53 35.12 -28.47
C ALA A 157 3.99 35.19 -28.99
N GLN A 158 4.91 34.45 -28.38
CA GLN A 158 6.35 34.50 -28.70
C GLN A 158 6.86 33.33 -29.53
N PHE A 159 6.25 32.14 -29.39
CA PHE A 159 6.80 30.90 -29.91
C PHE A 159 5.99 30.36 -31.10
N ASP A 160 6.68 29.91 -32.15
CA ASP A 160 6.04 29.24 -33.29
C ASP A 160 5.70 27.79 -32.96
N CYS A 161 6.52 27.14 -32.14
CA CYS A 161 6.27 25.80 -31.64
C CYS A 161 6.62 25.69 -30.15
N ILE A 162 5.82 24.94 -29.39
CA ILE A 162 6.13 24.59 -28.00
C ILE A 162 6.09 23.07 -27.87
N VAL A 163 7.16 22.49 -27.32
CA VAL A 163 7.24 21.06 -26.99
C VAL A 163 7.29 20.92 -25.48
N THR A 164 6.39 20.12 -24.90
CA THR A 164 6.43 19.75 -23.49
C THR A 164 6.90 18.30 -23.37
N ASP A 165 8.11 18.14 -22.85
CA ASP A 165 8.76 16.86 -22.57
C ASP A 165 8.87 16.69 -21.05
N SER A 166 7.85 16.09 -20.45
CA SER A 166 7.63 16.05 -19.00
C SER A 166 7.55 14.62 -18.49
N SER A 167 7.64 14.44 -17.18
CA SER A 167 7.33 13.16 -16.53
C SER A 167 5.83 12.82 -16.58
N ASP A 168 5.51 11.55 -16.33
CA ASP A 168 4.16 11.02 -16.28
C ASP A 168 3.27 11.78 -15.25
N PRO A 169 1.92 11.74 -15.37
CA PRO A 169 0.98 12.56 -14.57
C PRO A 169 0.82 12.14 -13.10
N VAL A 170 1.93 12.03 -12.38
CA VAL A 170 2.00 11.71 -10.94
C VAL A 170 2.48 12.92 -10.16
N GLY A 171 1.90 13.12 -8.97
CA GLY A 171 2.29 14.21 -8.08
C GLY A 171 2.14 15.58 -8.76
N PRO A 172 3.16 16.47 -8.67
CA PRO A 172 3.09 17.81 -9.27
C PRO A 172 2.91 17.82 -10.81
N ALA A 173 3.41 16.79 -11.51
CA ALA A 173 3.36 16.73 -12.97
C ALA A 173 1.92 16.59 -13.52
N LYS A 174 0.97 16.12 -12.71
CA LYS A 174 -0.46 16.02 -13.07
C LYS A 174 -1.02 17.35 -13.59
N ALA A 175 -0.56 18.49 -13.06
CA ALA A 175 -1.02 19.81 -13.50
C ALA A 175 -0.69 20.10 -14.98
N LEU A 176 0.32 19.44 -15.56
CA LEU A 176 0.71 19.58 -16.98
C LEU A 176 -0.29 18.89 -17.93
N PHE A 177 -1.20 18.07 -17.40
CA PHE A 177 -2.22 17.34 -18.16
C PHE A 177 -3.61 17.99 -18.03
N GLU A 178 -3.70 19.13 -17.35
CA GLU A 178 -4.97 19.80 -17.10
C GLU A 178 -5.21 20.97 -18.06
N LYS A 179 -6.50 21.25 -18.31
CA LYS A 179 -6.96 22.35 -19.19
C LYS A 179 -6.26 23.70 -18.96
N PRO A 180 -6.00 24.17 -17.71
CA PRO A 180 -5.30 25.44 -17.48
C PRO A 180 -3.90 25.49 -18.08
N TYR A 181 -3.18 24.37 -18.09
CA TYR A 181 -1.84 24.31 -18.68
C TYR A 181 -1.91 24.46 -20.21
N PHE A 182 -2.83 23.78 -20.88
CA PHE A 182 -3.04 23.93 -22.32
C PHE A 182 -3.46 25.36 -22.72
N GLN A 183 -4.18 26.09 -21.85
CA GLN A 183 -4.46 27.51 -22.08
C GLN A 183 -3.18 28.36 -22.05
N LEU A 184 -2.28 28.10 -21.11
CA LEU A 184 -0.98 28.79 -21.06
C LEU A 184 -0.14 28.51 -22.31
N LEU A 185 -0.14 27.27 -22.81
CA LEU A 185 0.50 26.92 -24.07
C LEU A 185 -0.11 27.69 -25.25
N PHE A 186 -1.44 27.75 -25.34
CA PHE A 186 -2.15 28.49 -26.39
C PHE A 186 -1.82 29.99 -26.37
N ASP A 187 -1.75 30.59 -25.19
CA ASP A 187 -1.48 32.02 -25.02
C ASP A 187 -0.01 32.38 -25.35
N ALA A 188 0.92 31.46 -25.07
CA ALA A 188 2.35 31.63 -25.38
C ALA A 188 2.69 31.48 -26.86
N LEU A 189 1.88 30.75 -27.63
CA LEU A 189 2.08 30.54 -29.06
C LEU A 189 1.76 31.80 -29.90
N ALA A 190 2.64 32.10 -30.84
CA ALA A 190 2.42 33.05 -31.92
C ALA A 190 1.24 32.62 -32.83
N PRO A 191 0.68 33.53 -33.65
CA PRO A 191 -0.36 33.17 -34.62
C PRO A 191 0.07 32.01 -35.52
N GLY A 192 -0.78 30.99 -35.63
CA GLY A 192 -0.53 29.77 -36.40
C GLY A 192 0.40 28.75 -35.72
N GLY A 193 0.87 29.02 -34.50
CA GLY A 193 1.81 28.16 -33.78
C GLY A 193 1.25 26.79 -33.37
N HIS A 194 2.15 25.84 -33.13
CA HIS A 194 1.86 24.43 -32.85
C HIS A 194 2.35 23.98 -31.47
N ILE A 195 1.66 23.03 -30.84
CA ILE A 195 2.17 22.31 -29.67
C ILE A 195 2.36 20.82 -29.93
N SER A 196 3.24 20.21 -29.15
CA SER A 196 3.37 18.77 -28.96
C SER A 196 3.67 18.48 -27.50
N THR A 197 2.83 17.70 -26.84
CA THR A 197 3.03 17.29 -25.44
C THR A 197 2.94 15.77 -25.34
N GLN A 198 3.55 15.19 -24.31
CA GLN A 198 3.34 13.78 -23.99
C GLN A 198 1.84 13.42 -23.94
N GLY A 199 1.48 12.28 -24.53
CA GLY A 199 0.12 11.81 -24.70
C GLY A 199 -0.07 10.33 -24.33
N GLU A 200 0.81 9.76 -23.50
CA GLU A 200 0.61 8.47 -22.84
C GLU A 200 0.40 7.23 -23.73
N ALA A 201 0.39 6.02 -23.14
CA ALA A 201 0.30 4.76 -23.88
C ALA A 201 -1.16 4.31 -24.14
N LEU A 202 -1.54 4.06 -25.40
CA LEU A 202 -2.90 3.60 -25.80
C LEU A 202 -3.39 2.34 -25.08
N TRP A 203 -2.48 1.42 -24.73
CA TRP A 203 -2.81 0.15 -24.06
C TRP A 203 -3.21 0.34 -22.60
N VAL A 204 -2.71 1.40 -21.96
CA VAL A 204 -2.82 1.62 -20.52
C VAL A 204 -3.71 2.82 -20.20
N HIS A 205 -3.58 3.91 -20.96
CA HIS A 205 -4.10 5.24 -20.60
C HIS A 205 -5.20 5.74 -21.57
N LEU A 206 -5.94 4.86 -22.23
CA LEU A 206 -6.88 5.23 -23.30
C LEU A 206 -7.98 6.23 -22.86
N ASP A 207 -8.48 6.09 -21.63
CA ASP A 207 -9.49 6.98 -21.07
C ASP A 207 -8.92 8.39 -20.82
N LEU A 208 -7.72 8.49 -20.25
CA LEU A 208 -7.00 9.75 -20.07
C LEU A 208 -6.73 10.44 -21.42
N ILE A 209 -6.31 9.67 -22.43
CA ILE A 209 -6.05 10.19 -23.79
C ILE A 209 -7.31 10.83 -24.39
N LYS A 210 -8.48 10.20 -24.17
CA LYS A 210 -9.76 10.75 -24.60
C LYS A 210 -10.05 12.09 -23.93
N GLU A 211 -9.89 12.17 -22.61
CA GLU A 211 -10.09 13.40 -21.83
C GLU A 211 -9.15 14.53 -22.26
N LEU A 212 -7.88 14.19 -22.55
CA LEU A 212 -6.89 15.13 -23.08
C LEU A 212 -7.29 15.64 -24.46
N LEU A 213 -7.71 14.77 -25.37
CA LEU A 213 -8.13 15.17 -26.71
C LEU A 213 -9.35 16.10 -26.68
N GLU A 214 -10.32 15.83 -25.82
CA GLU A 214 -11.47 16.70 -25.58
C GLU A 214 -11.05 18.05 -24.98
N SER A 215 -10.14 18.03 -24.00
CA SER A 215 -9.63 19.23 -23.33
C SER A 215 -8.87 20.14 -24.29
N VAL A 216 -7.91 19.58 -25.05
CA VAL A 216 -7.13 20.31 -26.05
C VAL A 216 -8.03 20.81 -27.18
N GLY A 217 -8.95 19.98 -27.67
CA GLY A 217 -9.92 20.37 -28.71
C GLY A 217 -10.89 21.48 -28.29
N SER A 218 -11.07 21.70 -26.99
CA SER A 218 -11.85 22.83 -26.47
C SER A 218 -11.10 24.17 -26.48
N ILE A 219 -9.78 24.15 -26.71
CA ILE A 219 -8.89 25.32 -26.70
C ILE A 219 -8.33 25.60 -28.10
N PHE A 220 -7.80 24.55 -28.75
CA PHE A 220 -7.14 24.66 -30.04
C PHE A 220 -8.13 24.42 -31.20
N PRO A 221 -8.12 25.26 -32.26
CA PRO A 221 -8.89 25.03 -33.48
C PRO A 221 -8.63 23.68 -34.16
N VAL A 222 -7.42 23.14 -34.02
CA VAL A 222 -7.05 21.80 -34.47
C VAL A 222 -6.40 21.08 -33.30
N ALA A 223 -6.92 19.91 -32.96
CA ALA A 223 -6.37 19.01 -31.96
C ALA A 223 -6.27 17.59 -32.53
N GLU A 224 -5.11 16.96 -32.41
CA GLU A 224 -4.83 15.65 -32.97
C GLU A 224 -4.05 14.79 -31.96
N TYR A 225 -4.14 13.47 -32.15
CA TYR A 225 -3.35 12.49 -31.42
C TYR A 225 -2.48 11.71 -32.40
N ALA A 226 -1.19 11.63 -32.09
CA ALA A 226 -0.24 10.76 -32.78
C ALA A 226 0.43 9.83 -31.77
N PHE A 227 1.05 8.74 -32.23
CA PHE A 227 1.83 7.86 -31.35
C PHE A 227 3.08 7.32 -32.05
N THR A 228 4.01 6.82 -31.25
CA THR A 228 5.21 6.13 -31.70
C THR A 228 5.53 4.94 -30.82
N THR A 229 6.51 4.12 -31.20
CA THR A 229 6.95 2.94 -30.46
C THR A 229 8.32 3.16 -29.83
N ILE A 230 8.46 2.86 -28.54
CA ILE A 230 9.72 2.91 -27.80
C ILE A 230 9.83 1.65 -26.93
N PRO A 231 10.85 0.80 -27.11
CA PRO A 231 11.01 -0.45 -26.37
C PRO A 231 11.03 -0.31 -24.85
N THR A 232 11.61 0.77 -24.32
CA THR A 232 11.72 1.01 -22.87
C THR A 232 10.45 1.55 -22.22
N TYR A 233 9.47 2.02 -23.00
CA TYR A 233 8.26 2.64 -22.48
C TYR A 233 7.15 1.62 -22.21
N PRO A 234 6.19 1.91 -21.32
CA PRO A 234 5.06 1.04 -21.01
C PRO A 234 4.35 0.53 -22.26
N SER A 235 4.22 -0.80 -22.36
CA SER A 235 3.61 -1.48 -23.51
C SER A 235 4.27 -1.17 -24.88
N GLY A 236 5.49 -0.65 -24.89
CA GLY A 236 6.29 -0.40 -26.09
C GLY A 236 5.89 0.82 -26.91
N GLN A 237 5.09 1.75 -26.37
CA GLN A 237 4.56 2.89 -27.12
C GLN A 237 4.33 4.13 -26.25
N ILE A 238 4.24 5.30 -26.90
CA ILE A 238 3.76 6.54 -26.29
C ILE A 238 3.06 7.42 -27.33
N GLY A 239 2.11 8.22 -26.85
CA GLY A 239 1.37 9.21 -27.61
C GLY A 239 1.93 10.62 -27.54
N PHE A 240 1.42 11.45 -28.43
CA PHE A 240 1.65 12.89 -28.47
C PHE A 240 0.32 13.61 -28.67
N MET A 241 0.00 14.53 -27.76
CA MET A 241 -1.11 15.46 -27.91
C MET A 241 -0.64 16.66 -28.72
N LEU A 242 -1.31 16.93 -29.82
CA LEU A 242 -0.92 17.95 -30.78
C LEU A 242 -2.02 19.01 -30.91
N GLY A 243 -1.62 20.27 -31.07
CA GLY A 243 -2.54 21.39 -31.23
C GLY A 243 -2.03 22.43 -32.21
N SER A 244 -2.90 23.07 -32.99
CA SER A 244 -2.56 24.22 -33.84
C SER A 244 -3.54 25.37 -33.63
N LYS A 245 -2.99 26.60 -33.61
CA LYS A 245 -3.78 27.84 -33.59
C LYS A 245 -4.36 28.21 -34.95
N GLU A 246 -3.91 27.58 -36.03
CA GLU A 246 -4.39 27.83 -37.39
C GLU A 246 -5.59 26.90 -37.70
N PRO A 247 -6.82 27.43 -37.84
CA PRO A 247 -7.97 26.60 -38.21
C PRO A 247 -7.74 25.87 -39.54
N GLY A 248 -8.00 24.56 -39.57
CA GLY A 248 -7.86 23.75 -40.77
C GLY A 248 -6.43 23.34 -41.14
N ARG A 249 -5.42 23.64 -40.30
CA ARG A 249 -4.06 23.10 -40.47
C ARG A 249 -4.08 21.56 -40.39
N ASP A 250 -3.57 20.89 -41.41
CA ASP A 250 -3.38 19.44 -41.36
C ASP A 250 -2.03 19.08 -40.74
N LEU A 251 -2.03 18.72 -39.46
CA LEU A 251 -0.83 18.32 -38.73
C LEU A 251 -0.27 16.97 -39.18
N ARG A 252 -1.00 16.20 -40.00
CA ARG A 252 -0.59 14.89 -40.51
C ARG A 252 0.39 14.97 -41.67
N VAL A 253 0.48 16.15 -42.30
CA VAL A 253 1.25 16.34 -43.53
C VAL A 253 2.51 17.15 -43.22
N PRO A 254 3.71 16.53 -43.26
CA PRO A 254 4.95 17.27 -43.14
C PRO A 254 5.15 18.15 -44.38
N LEU A 255 5.59 19.39 -44.14
CA LEU A 255 5.85 20.43 -45.16
C LEU A 255 7.33 20.54 -45.54
N ARG A 256 8.18 19.66 -45.00
CA ARG A 256 9.63 19.67 -45.18
C ARG A 256 10.21 18.29 -44.97
N GLU A 257 11.36 18.07 -45.59
CA GLU A 257 12.23 16.91 -45.35
C GLU A 257 13.32 17.28 -44.33
N LEU A 258 13.79 16.30 -43.59
CA LEU A 258 14.87 16.45 -42.61
C LEU A 258 15.94 15.38 -42.88
N GLU A 259 17.20 15.77 -42.72
CA GLU A 259 18.34 14.86 -42.83
C GLU A 259 18.80 14.38 -41.45
N GLY A 260 19.39 13.18 -41.38
CA GLY A 260 20.00 12.68 -40.14
C GLY A 260 19.00 12.19 -39.08
N CYS A 261 17.74 11.96 -39.44
CA CYS A 261 16.76 11.25 -38.61
C CYS A 261 17.02 9.73 -38.69
N ARG A 262 16.86 9.03 -37.55
CA ARG A 262 17.01 7.58 -37.40
C ARG A 262 15.67 6.86 -37.44
N TYR A 263 14.61 7.50 -36.98
CA TYR A 263 13.27 6.96 -36.86
C TYR A 263 12.27 7.75 -37.71
N TRP A 264 12.29 9.07 -37.59
CA TRP A 264 11.37 9.93 -38.30
C TRP A 264 11.68 9.99 -39.80
N ASN A 265 10.62 9.89 -40.59
CA ASN A 265 10.58 10.25 -42.00
C ASN A 265 9.12 10.66 -42.34
N PRO A 266 8.83 11.24 -43.51
CA PRO A 266 7.49 11.70 -43.85
C PRO A 266 6.40 10.63 -43.79
N ASP A 267 6.72 9.38 -44.08
CA ASP A 267 5.76 8.27 -44.06
C ASP A 267 5.48 7.82 -42.63
N VAL A 268 6.51 7.76 -41.79
CA VAL A 268 6.37 7.52 -40.34
C VAL A 268 5.56 8.64 -39.69
N HIS A 269 5.80 9.91 -40.07
CA HIS A 269 5.02 11.06 -39.61
C HIS A 269 3.53 10.84 -39.90
N ARG A 270 3.16 10.52 -41.15
CA ARG A 270 1.75 10.28 -41.53
C ARG A 270 1.17 9.07 -40.81
N ALA A 271 1.95 8.00 -40.70
CA ALA A 271 1.54 6.76 -40.06
C ALA A 271 1.26 6.92 -38.56
N ALA A 272 1.94 7.86 -37.88
CA ALA A 272 1.76 8.12 -36.45
C ALA A 272 0.32 8.53 -36.08
N PHE A 273 -0.47 9.04 -37.03
CA PHE A 273 -1.88 9.41 -36.85
C PHE A 273 -2.86 8.27 -37.18
N VAL A 274 -2.37 7.12 -37.64
CA VAL A 274 -3.20 5.95 -37.97
C VAL A 274 -3.33 5.05 -36.74
N LEU A 275 -4.43 5.21 -36.02
CA LEU A 275 -4.66 4.50 -34.76
C LEU A 275 -5.15 3.06 -34.97
N PRO A 276 -4.72 2.10 -34.13
CA PRO A 276 -5.35 0.79 -34.04
C PRO A 276 -6.86 0.87 -33.77
N GLU A 277 -7.62 -0.13 -34.21
CA GLU A 277 -9.09 -0.05 -34.22
C GLU A 277 -9.72 0.15 -32.83
N PHE A 278 -9.18 -0.48 -31.78
CA PHE A 278 -9.71 -0.29 -30.42
C PHE A 278 -9.53 1.15 -29.94
N ALA A 279 -8.38 1.76 -30.23
CA ALA A 279 -8.09 3.15 -29.89
C ALA A 279 -8.93 4.11 -30.73
N ARG A 280 -9.00 3.89 -32.05
CA ARG A 280 -9.84 4.68 -32.97
C ARG A 280 -11.30 4.68 -32.53
N SER A 281 -11.86 3.50 -32.25
CA SER A 281 -13.25 3.33 -31.79
C SER A 281 -13.51 4.08 -30.49
N MET A 282 -12.61 3.98 -29.52
CA MET A 282 -12.78 4.69 -28.25
C MET A 282 -12.66 6.21 -28.41
N LEU A 283 -11.63 6.71 -29.10
CA LEU A 283 -11.36 8.14 -29.23
C LEU A 283 -12.32 8.87 -30.18
N LYS A 284 -12.85 8.20 -31.21
CA LYS A 284 -13.74 8.83 -32.21
C LYS A 284 -15.22 8.52 -32.00
N GLU A 285 -15.56 7.35 -31.47
CA GLU A 285 -16.96 6.89 -31.35
C GLU A 285 -17.37 6.70 -29.88
N GLY A 286 -16.45 6.80 -28.93
CA GLY A 286 -16.73 6.54 -27.51
C GLY A 286 -17.04 5.08 -27.20
N LYS A 287 -16.71 4.16 -28.11
CA LYS A 287 -16.98 2.72 -27.97
C LYS A 287 -15.71 1.97 -27.63
N ASP A 288 -15.67 1.37 -26.44
CA ASP A 288 -14.56 0.52 -26.01
C ASP A 288 -14.65 -0.88 -26.65
N LEU A 289 -13.59 -1.28 -27.36
CA LEU A 289 -13.45 -2.60 -27.99
C LEU A 289 -12.46 -3.51 -27.25
N ARG A 290 -11.88 -3.05 -26.13
CA ARG A 290 -10.97 -3.87 -25.31
C ARG A 290 -11.75 -5.06 -24.72
N PRO A 291 -11.10 -6.22 -24.57
CA PRO A 291 -11.76 -7.38 -23.98
C PRO A 291 -12.12 -7.10 -22.51
N HIS A 292 -13.30 -7.56 -22.10
CA HIS A 292 -13.61 -7.64 -20.67
C HIS A 292 -12.78 -8.76 -20.05
N LEU A 293 -11.81 -8.39 -19.21
CA LEU A 293 -10.97 -9.35 -18.50
C LEU A 293 -11.73 -9.90 -17.30
N GLY A 294 -11.76 -11.23 -17.17
CA GLY A 294 -12.44 -11.94 -16.09
C GLY A 294 -13.56 -12.85 -16.59
N PRO A 295 -14.23 -13.58 -15.68
CA PRO A 295 -15.37 -14.41 -16.05
C PRO A 295 -16.49 -13.50 -16.59
N VAL A 296 -16.93 -13.72 -17.82
CA VAL A 296 -18.12 -13.06 -18.35
C VAL A 296 -19.34 -13.74 -17.71
N LEU A 297 -20.18 -12.97 -17.03
CA LEU A 297 -21.46 -13.48 -16.53
C LEU A 297 -22.32 -13.93 -17.70
N ALA A 298 -22.77 -15.18 -17.68
CA ALA A 298 -23.91 -15.58 -18.50
C ALA A 298 -25.14 -14.76 -18.06
N ALA A 299 -26.05 -14.46 -18.99
CA ALA A 299 -27.16 -13.53 -18.79
C ALA A 299 -28.16 -13.90 -17.66
N ASP A 300 -28.05 -15.09 -17.07
CA ASP A 300 -29.01 -15.65 -16.09
C ASP A 300 -28.43 -15.83 -14.67
N VAL A 301 -27.31 -15.20 -14.34
CA VAL A 301 -26.64 -15.41 -13.05
C VAL A 301 -27.12 -14.40 -12.00
N LYS A 302 -27.68 -14.92 -10.89
CA LYS A 302 -28.16 -14.11 -9.75
C LYS A 302 -27.03 -13.30 -9.12
N GLU A 303 -27.15 -11.97 -9.14
CA GLU A 303 -26.29 -11.04 -8.42
C GLU A 303 -26.39 -11.27 -6.90
N ARG A 304 -25.29 -10.96 -6.20
CA ARG A 304 -25.17 -11.09 -4.74
C ARG A 304 -24.74 -9.75 -4.15
N LYS A 305 -25.37 -9.36 -3.04
CA LYS A 305 -25.14 -8.09 -2.36
C LYS A 305 -24.40 -8.33 -1.05
N ILE A 306 -23.26 -7.66 -0.88
CA ILE A 306 -22.39 -7.78 0.28
C ILE A 306 -22.29 -6.43 0.98
N LEU A 307 -22.55 -6.39 2.28
CA LEU A 307 -22.31 -5.21 3.12
C LEU A 307 -20.98 -5.37 3.85
N LEU A 308 -20.03 -4.45 3.63
CA LEU A 308 -18.75 -4.42 4.33
C LEU A 308 -18.76 -3.29 5.37
N LEU A 309 -18.83 -3.66 6.65
CA LEU A 309 -18.76 -2.73 7.76
C LEU A 309 -17.28 -2.49 8.15
N GLY A 310 -16.81 -1.27 7.92
CA GLY A 310 -15.44 -0.84 8.24
C GLY A 310 -14.56 -0.68 7.00
N SER A 311 -13.87 0.46 6.93
CA SER A 311 -12.94 0.84 5.85
C SER A 311 -11.49 0.91 6.35
N GLY A 312 -11.13 0.08 7.34
CA GLY A 312 -9.80 0.04 7.93
C GLY A 312 -8.76 -0.72 7.08
N TYR A 313 -7.53 -0.80 7.57
CA TYR A 313 -6.39 -1.37 6.84
C TYR A 313 -6.60 -2.79 6.25
N VAL A 314 -7.43 -3.61 6.88
CA VAL A 314 -7.66 -5.01 6.46
C VAL A 314 -8.83 -5.18 5.47
N ALA A 315 -9.62 -4.13 5.24
CA ALA A 315 -10.85 -4.20 4.45
C ALA A 315 -10.60 -4.31 2.93
N GLY A 316 -9.56 -3.63 2.42
CA GLY A 316 -9.20 -3.63 1.00
C GLY A 316 -8.97 -5.03 0.42
N PRO A 317 -8.05 -5.85 0.97
CA PRO A 317 -7.77 -7.19 0.44
C PRO A 317 -8.98 -8.13 0.48
N ALA A 318 -9.83 -8.01 1.51
CA ALA A 318 -11.07 -8.78 1.60
C ALA A 318 -12.03 -8.38 0.46
N ALA A 319 -12.25 -7.07 0.30
CA ALA A 319 -13.14 -6.52 -0.72
C ALA A 319 -12.70 -6.89 -2.14
N GLU A 320 -11.40 -6.73 -2.45
CA GLU A 320 -10.82 -7.13 -3.73
C GLU A 320 -11.06 -8.60 -4.01
N TYR A 321 -10.73 -9.49 -3.07
CA TYR A 321 -10.90 -10.93 -3.25
C TYR A 321 -12.36 -11.31 -3.54
N ILE A 322 -13.31 -10.70 -2.82
CA ILE A 322 -14.75 -10.94 -3.00
C ILE A 322 -15.22 -10.45 -4.37
N LEU A 323 -14.77 -9.27 -4.79
CA LEU A 323 -15.18 -8.64 -6.04
C LEU A 323 -14.49 -9.24 -7.28
N ARG A 324 -13.51 -10.13 -7.13
CA ARG A 324 -13.02 -10.99 -8.24
C ARG A 324 -14.15 -11.81 -8.86
N ASP A 325 -15.21 -12.10 -8.09
CA ASP A 325 -16.43 -12.69 -8.64
C ASP A 325 -17.33 -11.58 -9.23
N PRO A 326 -17.64 -11.63 -10.53
CA PRO A 326 -18.44 -10.59 -11.17
C PRO A 326 -19.89 -10.53 -10.67
N ARG A 327 -20.40 -11.60 -10.02
CA ARG A 327 -21.75 -11.63 -9.41
C ARG A 327 -21.88 -10.72 -8.20
N ASN A 328 -20.76 -10.37 -7.58
CA ASN A 328 -20.74 -9.72 -6.28
C ASN A 328 -20.76 -8.20 -6.45
N HIS A 329 -21.69 -7.56 -5.73
CA HIS A 329 -21.80 -6.12 -5.56
C HIS A 329 -21.58 -5.78 -4.09
N MET A 330 -20.77 -4.76 -3.83
CA MET A 330 -20.38 -4.42 -2.46
C MET A 330 -20.84 -3.02 -2.07
N THR A 331 -21.42 -2.91 -0.88
CA THR A 331 -21.63 -1.63 -0.21
C THR A 331 -20.66 -1.52 0.96
N ILE A 332 -19.77 -0.54 0.90
CA ILE A 332 -18.76 -0.24 1.92
C ILE A 332 -19.33 0.82 2.85
N ALA A 333 -19.36 0.52 4.14
CA ALA A 333 -20.05 1.31 5.13
C ALA A 333 -19.12 1.67 6.29
N CYS A 334 -18.99 2.96 6.58
CA CYS A 334 -18.29 3.45 7.77
C CYS A 334 -18.90 4.78 8.25
N ARG A 335 -18.51 5.28 9.43
CA ARG A 335 -19.07 6.55 9.94
C ARG A 335 -18.75 7.74 9.03
N THR A 336 -17.54 7.78 8.48
CA THR A 336 -17.05 8.89 7.65
C THR A 336 -17.28 8.57 6.17
N LEU A 337 -18.27 9.19 5.52
CA LEU A 337 -18.62 8.90 4.13
C LEU A 337 -17.41 8.92 3.17
N ALA A 338 -16.54 9.92 3.29
CA ALA A 338 -15.37 10.07 2.45
C ALA A 338 -14.45 8.84 2.49
N SER A 339 -14.26 8.22 3.67
CA SER A 339 -13.42 7.02 3.82
C SER A 339 -14.02 5.79 3.12
N ALA A 340 -15.35 5.66 3.10
CA ALA A 340 -16.02 4.59 2.36
C ALA A 340 -15.96 4.82 0.85
N GLN A 341 -16.15 6.06 0.40
CA GLN A 341 -16.11 6.43 -1.03
C GLN A 341 -14.69 6.24 -1.60
N GLU A 342 -13.66 6.69 -0.90
CA GLU A 342 -12.27 6.55 -1.33
C GLU A 342 -11.87 5.08 -1.54
N MET A 343 -12.39 4.17 -0.70
CA MET A 343 -12.18 2.73 -0.86
C MET A 343 -13.02 2.17 -2.02
N ALA A 344 -14.28 2.58 -2.14
CA ALA A 344 -15.18 2.10 -3.19
C ALA A 344 -14.72 2.51 -4.60
N GLU A 345 -14.17 3.71 -4.78
CA GLU A 345 -13.65 4.20 -6.07
C GLU A 345 -12.51 3.35 -6.63
N LYS A 346 -11.76 2.66 -5.75
CA LYS A 346 -10.67 1.75 -6.12
C LYS A 346 -11.17 0.35 -6.51
N LEU A 347 -12.46 0.07 -6.37
CA LEU A 347 -13.03 -1.26 -6.47
C LEU A 347 -14.17 -1.34 -7.50
N PRO A 348 -14.20 -2.36 -8.37
CA PRO A 348 -15.30 -2.52 -9.32
C PRO A 348 -16.58 -2.92 -8.59
N ARG A 349 -17.73 -2.35 -9.00
CA ARG A 349 -19.06 -2.67 -8.43
C ARG A 349 -19.17 -2.43 -6.92
N ALA A 350 -18.40 -1.47 -6.40
CA ALA A 350 -18.47 -1.04 -5.01
C ALA A 350 -19.16 0.33 -4.87
N THR A 351 -19.91 0.53 -3.79
CA THR A 351 -20.51 1.82 -3.43
C THR A 351 -20.20 2.18 -1.98
N GLY A 352 -19.85 3.43 -1.70
CA GLY A 352 -19.58 3.92 -0.35
C GLY A 352 -20.80 4.58 0.30
N ILE A 353 -21.10 4.24 1.56
CA ILE A 353 -22.15 4.87 2.37
C ILE A 353 -21.64 5.29 3.76
N SER A 354 -22.31 6.26 4.37
CA SER A 354 -22.16 6.55 5.79
C SER A 354 -23.12 5.68 6.60
N LEU A 355 -22.60 4.96 7.59
CA LEU A 355 -23.40 4.14 8.50
C LEU A 355 -22.71 4.06 9.86
N ASP A 356 -23.45 4.37 10.91
CA ASP A 356 -23.07 4.05 12.29
C ASP A 356 -23.70 2.72 12.67
N VAL A 357 -22.88 1.75 13.10
CA VAL A 357 -23.33 0.42 13.54
C VAL A 357 -24.19 0.46 14.80
N SER A 358 -24.19 1.57 15.53
CA SER A 358 -25.05 1.79 16.70
C SER A 358 -26.42 2.37 16.32
N SER A 359 -26.58 2.82 15.07
CA SER A 359 -27.82 3.41 14.58
C SER A 359 -28.90 2.35 14.30
N PRO A 360 -30.19 2.74 14.29
CA PRO A 360 -31.27 1.86 13.84
C PRO A 360 -31.18 1.53 12.34
N ASP A 361 -30.50 2.37 11.54
CA ASP A 361 -30.37 2.18 10.09
C ASP A 361 -29.58 0.93 9.72
N LEU A 362 -28.76 0.41 10.65
CA LEU A 362 -28.03 -0.84 10.48
C LEU A 362 -28.96 -1.99 10.08
N ASP A 363 -30.14 -2.11 10.70
CA ASP A 363 -31.07 -3.22 10.43
C ASP A 363 -31.53 -3.23 8.97
N ALA A 364 -31.87 -2.06 8.44
CA ALA A 364 -32.33 -1.91 7.06
C ALA A 364 -31.20 -2.20 6.07
N GLN A 365 -29.99 -1.72 6.37
CA GLN A 365 -28.82 -2.00 5.53
C GLN A 365 -28.46 -3.47 5.55
N VAL A 366 -28.40 -4.12 6.71
CA VAL A 366 -28.08 -5.55 6.81
C VAL A 366 -29.13 -6.39 6.06
N ALA A 367 -30.42 -6.15 6.26
CA ALA A 367 -31.50 -6.88 5.60
C ALA A 367 -31.52 -6.70 4.06
N ALA A 368 -30.89 -5.66 3.51
CA ALA A 368 -30.81 -5.42 2.07
C ALA A 368 -29.70 -6.24 1.37
N HIS A 369 -28.88 -6.96 2.12
CA HIS A 369 -27.72 -7.71 1.63
C HIS A 369 -27.82 -9.20 1.99
N ASP A 370 -27.12 -10.04 1.22
CA ASP A 370 -27.08 -11.50 1.42
C ASP A 370 -26.10 -11.88 2.55
N VAL A 371 -25.01 -11.11 2.68
CA VAL A 371 -24.01 -11.27 3.74
C VAL A 371 -23.49 -9.91 4.23
N VAL A 372 -23.24 -9.81 5.54
CA VAL A 372 -22.55 -8.69 6.17
C VAL A 372 -21.19 -9.13 6.70
N ILE A 373 -20.15 -8.38 6.36
CA ILE A 373 -18.79 -8.58 6.85
C ILE A 373 -18.51 -7.52 7.90
N SER A 374 -18.17 -7.95 9.11
CA SER A 374 -17.92 -7.05 10.24
C SER A 374 -16.43 -6.92 10.53
N LEU A 375 -15.81 -5.85 9.99
CA LEU A 375 -14.42 -5.45 10.27
C LEU A 375 -14.35 -4.19 11.16
N VAL A 376 -15.41 -3.96 11.94
CA VAL A 376 -15.49 -2.94 12.99
C VAL A 376 -14.97 -3.48 14.33
N PRO A 377 -14.76 -2.63 15.36
CA PRO A 377 -14.35 -3.09 16.68
C PRO A 377 -15.27 -4.19 17.24
N TYR A 378 -14.66 -5.21 17.85
CA TYR A 378 -15.35 -6.44 18.26
C TYR A 378 -16.51 -6.24 19.24
N THR A 379 -16.54 -5.11 19.94
CA THR A 379 -17.63 -4.71 20.83
C THR A 379 -18.96 -4.51 20.11
N HIS A 380 -18.94 -4.27 18.80
CA HIS A 380 -20.14 -4.09 17.99
C HIS A 380 -20.67 -5.39 17.36
N HIS A 381 -19.91 -6.49 17.39
CA HIS A 381 -20.30 -7.74 16.73
C HIS A 381 -21.65 -8.31 17.23
N PRO A 382 -21.99 -8.30 18.54
CA PRO A 382 -23.31 -8.75 18.98
C PRO A 382 -24.45 -7.98 18.31
N ARG A 383 -24.36 -6.64 18.24
CA ARG A 383 -25.36 -5.78 17.60
C ARG A 383 -25.52 -6.06 16.10
N VAL A 384 -24.40 -6.34 15.41
CA VAL A 384 -24.40 -6.71 13.98
C VAL A 384 -25.07 -8.08 13.78
N ILE A 385 -24.78 -9.05 14.64
CA ILE A 385 -25.40 -10.39 14.57
C ILE A 385 -26.90 -10.30 14.87
N GLU A 386 -27.32 -9.49 15.84
CA GLU A 386 -28.75 -9.23 16.11
C GLU A 386 -29.47 -8.63 14.88
N ALA A 387 -28.86 -7.66 14.21
CA ALA A 387 -29.39 -7.10 12.95
C ALA A 387 -29.50 -8.20 11.87
N ALA A 388 -28.48 -9.04 11.76
CA ALA A 388 -28.40 -10.12 10.79
C ALA A 388 -29.44 -11.22 11.04
N ILE A 389 -29.69 -11.59 12.30
CA ILE A 389 -30.76 -12.50 12.71
C ILE A 389 -32.12 -11.96 12.25
N LYS A 390 -32.37 -10.66 12.48
CA LYS A 390 -33.62 -10.00 12.06
C LYS A 390 -33.77 -9.93 10.54
N GLY A 391 -32.68 -9.64 9.84
CA GLY A 391 -32.62 -9.55 8.37
C GLY A 391 -32.54 -10.89 7.64
N LYS A 392 -32.27 -11.99 8.37
CA LYS A 392 -31.89 -13.30 7.81
C LYS A 392 -30.67 -13.22 6.88
N THR A 393 -29.70 -12.40 7.27
CA THR A 393 -28.47 -12.13 6.53
C THR A 393 -27.32 -12.91 7.16
N HIS A 394 -26.41 -13.48 6.37
CA HIS A 394 -25.23 -14.16 6.93
C HIS A 394 -24.19 -13.17 7.46
N VAL A 395 -23.29 -13.61 8.33
CA VAL A 395 -22.25 -12.76 8.94
C VAL A 395 -20.87 -13.40 8.79
N VAL A 396 -19.86 -12.60 8.46
CA VAL A 396 -18.44 -12.99 8.51
C VAL A 396 -17.65 -12.00 9.36
N THR A 397 -16.82 -12.48 10.28
CA THR A 397 -15.94 -11.65 11.13
C THR A 397 -14.54 -12.26 11.25
N THR A 398 -13.52 -11.42 11.48
CA THR A 398 -12.14 -11.85 11.73
C THR A 398 -11.78 -11.83 13.23
N SER A 399 -12.79 -11.83 14.10
CA SER A 399 -12.62 -11.64 15.55
C SER A 399 -12.97 -12.91 16.32
N TYR A 400 -12.43 -13.01 17.54
CA TYR A 400 -12.79 -14.04 18.50
C TYR A 400 -14.28 -14.09 18.77
N VAL A 401 -14.83 -15.30 18.93
CA VAL A 401 -16.22 -15.51 19.33
C VAL A 401 -16.38 -15.19 20.82
N SER A 402 -16.93 -14.02 21.12
CA SER A 402 -17.20 -13.60 22.51
C SER A 402 -18.36 -14.40 23.13
N PRO A 403 -18.48 -14.45 24.48
CA PRO A 403 -19.63 -15.06 25.14
C PRO A 403 -20.99 -14.50 24.68
N ALA A 404 -21.05 -13.18 24.41
CA ALA A 404 -22.25 -12.53 23.88
C ALA A 404 -22.61 -13.04 22.47
N MET A 405 -21.62 -13.28 21.62
CA MET A 405 -21.84 -13.87 20.30
C MET A 405 -22.29 -15.32 20.39
N ARG A 406 -21.69 -16.14 21.27
CA ARG A 406 -22.10 -17.54 21.50
C ARG A 406 -23.55 -17.64 21.98
N ALA A 407 -24.01 -16.71 22.82
CA ALA A 407 -25.38 -16.69 23.30
C ALA A 407 -26.43 -16.48 22.18
N LEU A 408 -26.01 -16.03 21.00
CA LEU A 408 -26.89 -15.83 19.83
C LEU A 408 -26.95 -17.05 18.91
N ASP A 409 -26.24 -18.14 19.21
CA ASP A 409 -26.13 -19.32 18.34
C ASP A 409 -27.48 -19.98 18.00
N GLU A 410 -28.32 -20.26 19.01
CA GLU A 410 -29.65 -20.83 18.78
C GLU A 410 -30.58 -19.90 18.00
N GLN A 411 -30.42 -18.58 18.15
CA GLN A 411 -31.18 -17.60 17.38
C GLN A 411 -30.70 -17.53 15.92
N ALA A 412 -29.39 -17.62 15.69
CA ALA A 412 -28.80 -17.69 14.36
C ALA A 412 -29.25 -18.98 13.62
N LYS A 413 -29.25 -20.12 14.32
CA LYS A 413 -29.79 -21.39 13.81
C LYS A 413 -31.26 -21.27 13.43
N ALA A 414 -32.09 -20.71 14.32
CA ALA A 414 -33.52 -20.52 14.08
C ALA A 414 -33.81 -19.56 12.91
N ALA A 415 -32.97 -18.53 12.73
CA ALA A 415 -33.06 -17.61 11.60
C ALA A 415 -32.54 -18.22 10.29
N GLY A 416 -31.86 -19.36 10.34
CA GLY A 416 -31.28 -20.04 9.18
C GLY A 416 -30.03 -19.34 8.64
N ILE A 417 -29.29 -18.60 9.48
CA ILE A 417 -28.11 -17.86 9.06
C ILE A 417 -26.81 -18.47 9.58
N VAL A 418 -25.73 -18.31 8.81
CA VAL A 418 -24.36 -18.62 9.21
C VAL A 418 -23.71 -17.35 9.77
N VAL A 419 -23.03 -17.47 10.92
CA VAL A 419 -22.16 -16.46 11.49
C VAL A 419 -20.75 -17.06 11.58
N MET A 420 -19.93 -16.85 10.55
CA MET A 420 -18.56 -17.33 10.49
C MET A 420 -17.61 -16.32 11.14
N ASN A 421 -16.80 -16.77 12.10
CA ASN A 421 -15.90 -15.90 12.88
C ASN A 421 -14.47 -16.43 12.81
N GLU A 422 -13.56 -15.75 13.50
CA GLU A 422 -12.18 -16.24 13.70
C GLU A 422 -11.50 -16.61 12.39
N ILE A 423 -11.69 -15.80 11.34
CA ILE A 423 -11.17 -16.08 10.00
C ILE A 423 -10.33 -14.94 9.43
N GLY A 424 -9.39 -14.43 10.25
CA GLY A 424 -8.31 -13.54 9.85
C GLY A 424 -6.95 -14.24 9.85
N LEU A 425 -5.96 -13.64 10.53
CA LEU A 425 -4.62 -14.21 10.74
C LEU A 425 -4.55 -15.01 12.05
N ASP A 426 -4.77 -14.31 13.17
CA ASP A 426 -4.80 -14.82 14.55
C ASP A 426 -5.86 -14.01 15.31
N PRO A 427 -7.12 -14.47 15.37
CA PRO A 427 -7.58 -15.82 15.01
C PRO A 427 -7.91 -16.00 13.52
N GLY A 428 -7.50 -17.13 12.92
CA GLY A 428 -7.80 -17.52 11.54
C GLY A 428 -6.82 -18.53 10.96
N ILE A 429 -5.83 -18.06 10.20
CA ILE A 429 -4.77 -18.92 9.61
C ILE A 429 -4.15 -19.84 10.67
N ASP A 430 -3.96 -19.33 11.89
CA ASP A 430 -3.44 -20.11 13.00
C ASP A 430 -4.31 -21.36 13.29
N HIS A 431 -5.65 -21.24 13.28
CA HIS A 431 -6.55 -22.38 13.41
C HIS A 431 -6.44 -23.36 12.24
N LEU A 432 -6.41 -22.85 11.01
CA LEU A 432 -6.40 -23.68 9.79
C LEU A 432 -5.25 -24.69 9.81
N TYR A 433 -4.07 -24.25 10.23
CA TYR A 433 -2.87 -25.09 10.26
C TYR A 433 -2.66 -25.82 11.60
N ALA A 434 -3.18 -25.30 12.70
CA ALA A 434 -3.21 -26.05 13.96
C ALA A 434 -4.07 -27.31 13.82
N VAL A 435 -5.32 -27.15 13.34
CA VAL A 435 -6.25 -28.26 13.11
C VAL A 435 -5.67 -29.25 12.11
N LYS A 436 -5.09 -28.79 10.99
CA LYS A 436 -4.45 -29.65 9.99
C LYS A 436 -3.40 -30.57 10.62
N THR A 437 -2.42 -30.01 11.35
CA THR A 437 -1.31 -30.83 11.88
C THR A 437 -1.80 -31.77 12.98
N ILE A 438 -2.70 -31.31 13.86
CA ILE A 438 -3.26 -32.13 14.95
C ILE A 438 -4.00 -33.33 14.38
N ASP A 439 -4.87 -33.10 13.39
CA ASP A 439 -5.64 -34.14 12.72
C ASP A 439 -4.72 -35.18 12.06
N GLU A 440 -3.71 -34.73 11.29
CA GLU A 440 -2.74 -35.63 10.65
C GLU A 440 -1.92 -36.46 11.65
N VAL A 441 -1.64 -35.91 12.84
CA VAL A 441 -0.97 -36.64 13.93
C VAL A 441 -1.89 -37.69 14.53
N HIS A 442 -3.14 -37.33 14.84
CA HIS A 442 -4.13 -38.23 15.41
C HIS A 442 -4.50 -39.36 14.45
N GLU A 443 -4.64 -39.09 13.14
CA GLU A 443 -4.89 -40.10 12.10
C GLU A 443 -3.79 -41.18 12.05
N LYS A 444 -2.55 -40.79 12.38
CA LYS A 444 -1.39 -41.70 12.47
C LYS A 444 -1.22 -42.34 13.86
N GLY A 445 -2.19 -42.14 14.76
CA GLY A 445 -2.16 -42.66 16.13
C GLY A 445 -1.16 -41.96 17.06
N GLY A 446 -0.66 -40.79 16.67
CA GLY A 446 0.19 -39.95 17.52
C GLY A 446 -0.60 -39.12 18.52
N LYS A 447 0.11 -38.51 19.47
CA LYS A 447 -0.42 -37.68 20.55
C LYS A 447 0.27 -36.34 20.60
N ILE A 448 -0.47 -35.26 20.76
CA ILE A 448 0.07 -33.91 20.92
C ILE A 448 0.37 -33.69 22.40
N LYS A 449 1.62 -33.88 22.83
CA LYS A 449 2.02 -33.71 24.24
C LYS A 449 2.15 -32.23 24.62
N LYS A 450 2.59 -31.39 23.69
CA LYS A 450 2.72 -29.94 23.87
C LYS A 450 2.41 -29.20 22.58
N PHE A 451 1.59 -28.16 22.68
CA PHE A 451 1.23 -27.26 21.59
C PHE A 451 1.60 -25.82 21.95
N LEU A 452 2.43 -25.20 21.12
CA LEU A 452 2.78 -23.79 21.21
C LEU A 452 2.41 -23.10 19.90
N SER A 453 1.77 -21.93 19.98
CA SER A 453 1.41 -21.11 18.82
C SER A 453 1.73 -19.65 19.12
N TYR A 454 2.65 -19.07 18.36
CA TYR A 454 3.06 -17.68 18.56
C TYR A 454 2.95 -16.88 17.27
N CYS A 455 2.28 -15.73 17.34
CA CYS A 455 2.05 -14.85 16.20
C CYS A 455 2.50 -13.41 16.49
N GLY A 456 3.03 -12.71 15.50
CA GLY A 456 3.38 -11.29 15.60
C GLY A 456 3.25 -10.57 14.26
N GLY A 457 2.50 -9.47 14.27
CA GLY A 457 2.58 -8.42 13.24
C GLY A 457 3.52 -7.33 13.71
N LEU A 458 4.65 -7.19 13.02
CA LEU A 458 5.80 -6.37 13.39
C LEU A 458 6.27 -5.55 12.18
N PRO A 459 7.09 -4.50 12.35
CA PRO A 459 7.85 -3.98 11.23
C PRO A 459 8.83 -5.04 10.71
N ALA A 460 9.15 -4.98 9.43
CA ALA A 460 10.31 -5.70 8.91
C ALA A 460 11.58 -5.28 9.68
N PRO A 461 12.60 -6.15 9.84
CA PRO A 461 13.79 -5.82 10.63
C PRO A 461 14.49 -4.52 10.20
N GLU A 462 14.48 -4.20 8.92
CA GLU A 462 15.05 -2.95 8.39
C GLU A 462 14.24 -1.69 8.79
N ALA A 463 12.97 -1.85 9.16
CA ALA A 463 12.03 -0.78 9.55
C ALA A 463 11.74 -0.76 11.07
N SER A 464 12.45 -1.56 11.87
CA SER A 464 12.23 -1.67 13.32
C SER A 464 13.06 -0.68 14.15
N ASN A 465 13.48 0.44 13.57
CA ASN A 465 14.46 1.39 14.09
C ASN A 465 13.89 2.40 15.11
N ASN A 466 13.03 1.96 16.03
CA ASN A 466 12.45 2.81 17.09
C ASN A 466 12.53 2.13 18.47
N PRO A 467 12.24 2.83 19.59
CA PRO A 467 12.46 2.30 20.94
C PRO A 467 11.72 1.01 21.29
N LEU A 468 10.60 0.71 20.62
CA LEU A 468 9.84 -0.52 20.82
C LEU A 468 10.14 -1.59 19.75
N GLY A 469 10.84 -1.24 18.67
CA GLY A 469 10.90 -2.10 17.48
C GLY A 469 9.50 -2.42 16.94
N TYR A 470 8.55 -1.48 17.03
CA TYR A 470 7.15 -1.71 16.69
C TYR A 470 6.62 -0.56 15.84
N LYS A 471 5.71 -0.83 14.91
CA LYS A 471 4.99 0.20 14.16
C LYS A 471 3.52 -0.19 14.07
N PHE A 472 2.62 0.79 14.13
CA PHE A 472 1.19 0.52 14.20
C PHE A 472 0.62 0.26 12.80
N SER A 473 0.24 -0.99 12.53
CA SER A 473 -0.54 -1.39 11.35
C SER A 473 -2.04 -1.59 11.65
N TRP A 474 -2.43 -1.35 12.90
CA TRP A 474 -3.81 -1.43 13.41
C TRP A 474 -3.92 -0.56 14.68
N SER A 475 -5.10 -0.54 15.32
CA SER A 475 -5.41 0.33 16.47
C SER A 475 -4.35 0.29 17.58
N SER A 476 -3.66 1.41 17.82
CA SER A 476 -2.64 1.54 18.88
C SER A 476 -3.21 1.26 20.27
N ARG A 477 -4.41 1.78 20.55
CA ARG A 477 -5.14 1.53 21.80
C ARG A 477 -5.40 0.04 22.01
N GLY A 478 -5.80 -0.67 20.96
CA GLY A 478 -5.99 -2.12 21.00
C GLY A 478 -4.68 -2.86 21.28
N VAL A 479 -3.56 -2.43 20.68
CA VAL A 479 -2.22 -2.99 20.94
C VAL A 479 -1.87 -2.84 22.42
N LEU A 480 -1.95 -1.62 22.96
CA LEU A 480 -1.50 -1.33 24.31
C LEU A 480 -2.39 -1.99 25.38
N LEU A 481 -3.71 -2.00 25.19
CA LEU A 481 -4.62 -2.70 26.11
C LEU A 481 -4.39 -4.21 26.09
N ALA A 482 -4.04 -4.79 24.93
CA ALA A 482 -3.75 -6.21 24.86
C ALA A 482 -2.55 -6.63 25.73
N LEU A 483 -1.65 -5.69 26.05
CA LEU A 483 -0.49 -5.91 26.93
C LEU A 483 -0.87 -5.95 28.41
N LEU A 484 -2.12 -5.58 28.76
CA LEU A 484 -2.67 -5.63 30.11
C LEU A 484 -3.68 -6.77 30.32
N ASN A 485 -3.85 -7.65 29.32
CA ASN A 485 -4.76 -8.78 29.45
C ASN A 485 -4.18 -9.85 30.39
N THR A 486 -5.02 -10.41 31.27
CA THR A 486 -4.67 -11.63 31.99
C THR A 486 -4.54 -12.78 31.00
N ALA A 487 -3.45 -13.54 31.12
CA ALA A 487 -3.20 -14.72 30.30
C ALA A 487 -3.45 -16.00 31.10
N LYS A 488 -4.11 -16.99 30.48
CA LYS A 488 -4.36 -18.33 31.06
C LYS A 488 -3.94 -19.41 30.09
N TYR A 489 -3.24 -20.43 30.55
CA TYR A 489 -2.72 -21.49 29.70
C TYR A 489 -2.46 -22.77 30.50
N TYR A 490 -2.19 -23.88 29.82
CA TYR A 490 -1.71 -25.10 30.45
C TYR A 490 -0.19 -25.21 30.31
N GLU A 491 0.50 -25.55 31.38
CA GLU A 491 1.93 -25.89 31.38
C GLU A 491 2.15 -27.07 32.33
N ASP A 492 2.78 -28.12 31.81
CA ASP A 492 3.07 -29.37 32.53
C ASP A 492 1.84 -30.01 33.22
N GLY A 493 0.68 -29.92 32.56
CA GLY A 493 -0.60 -30.48 33.02
C GLY A 493 -1.41 -29.54 33.91
N GLU A 494 -0.82 -28.45 34.40
CA GLU A 494 -1.46 -27.51 35.32
C GLU A 494 -1.93 -26.24 34.62
N ALA A 495 -3.08 -25.70 35.04
CA ALA A 495 -3.55 -24.40 34.57
C ALA A 495 -2.78 -23.28 35.25
N LYS A 496 -2.13 -22.41 34.47
CA LYS A 496 -1.42 -21.22 34.94
C LYS A 496 -2.15 -19.95 34.55
N THR A 497 -2.11 -18.96 35.44
CA THR A 497 -2.65 -17.61 35.21
C THR A 497 -1.53 -16.61 35.43
N VAL A 498 -1.37 -15.68 34.50
CA VAL A 498 -0.45 -14.54 34.60
C VAL A 498 -1.28 -13.27 34.53
N GLU A 499 -1.27 -12.50 35.60
CA GLU A 499 -2.04 -11.26 35.67
C GLU A 499 -1.47 -10.20 34.72
N GLY A 500 -2.34 -9.35 34.17
CA GLY A 500 -1.98 -8.39 33.12
C GLY A 500 -0.78 -7.51 33.45
N LYS A 501 -0.65 -7.06 34.70
CA LYS A 501 0.49 -6.24 35.16
C LYS A 501 1.82 -7.00 35.17
N GLU A 502 1.78 -8.33 35.25
CA GLU A 502 2.96 -9.20 35.29
C GLU A 502 3.29 -9.79 33.91
N LEU A 503 2.40 -9.62 32.92
CA LEU A 503 2.49 -10.27 31.62
C LEU A 503 3.80 -10.00 30.88
N MET A 504 4.28 -8.76 30.88
CA MET A 504 5.55 -8.43 30.23
C MET A 504 6.76 -9.01 30.96
N GLY A 505 6.64 -9.29 32.27
CA GLY A 505 7.71 -9.90 33.06
C GLY A 505 7.93 -11.38 32.78
N VAL A 506 6.96 -12.06 32.16
CA VAL A 506 7.08 -13.48 31.79
C VAL A 506 7.51 -13.69 30.32
N ALA A 507 7.76 -12.61 29.58
CA ALA A 507 8.22 -12.71 28.20
C ALA A 507 9.61 -13.39 28.15
N LYS A 508 9.80 -14.32 27.21
CA LYS A 508 11.04 -15.09 27.06
C LYS A 508 11.51 -15.06 25.61
N PRO A 509 12.84 -15.12 25.35
CA PRO A 509 13.35 -15.34 24.00
C PRO A 509 12.70 -16.55 23.33
N TYR A 510 12.29 -16.41 22.07
CA TYR A 510 11.65 -17.47 21.31
C TYR A 510 12.35 -17.67 19.97
N TYR A 511 12.97 -18.83 19.81
CA TYR A 511 13.73 -19.15 18.60
C TYR A 511 12.82 -19.70 17.49
N ILE A 512 12.90 -19.05 16.32
CA ILE A 512 12.31 -19.49 15.04
C ILE A 512 13.42 -19.68 14.00
N ASN A 513 14.23 -18.65 13.79
CA ASN A 513 15.37 -18.60 12.86
C ASN A 513 16.44 -17.66 13.46
N PRO A 514 17.75 -17.93 13.31
CA PRO A 514 18.82 -17.05 13.80
C PRO A 514 18.76 -15.59 13.29
N ALA A 515 18.04 -15.32 12.20
CA ALA A 515 17.86 -13.97 11.67
C ALA A 515 17.02 -13.04 12.55
N TYR A 516 16.24 -13.57 13.50
CA TYR A 516 15.31 -12.79 14.31
C TYR A 516 15.59 -12.87 15.80
N ALA A 517 15.50 -11.73 16.48
CA ALA A 517 15.58 -11.63 17.93
C ALA A 517 14.18 -11.53 18.55
N PHE A 518 13.39 -12.60 18.44
CA PHE A 518 12.03 -12.62 18.98
C PHE A 518 12.00 -12.92 20.48
N VAL A 519 11.04 -12.28 21.14
CA VAL A 519 10.55 -12.63 22.47
C VAL A 519 9.06 -12.96 22.37
N ALA A 520 8.60 -13.85 23.25
CA ALA A 520 7.24 -14.35 23.25
C ALA A 520 6.64 -14.32 24.65
N TYR A 521 5.35 -14.02 24.73
CA TYR A 521 4.55 -14.06 25.97
C TYR A 521 3.16 -14.65 25.68
N PRO A 522 2.53 -15.32 26.65
CA PRO A 522 1.20 -15.90 26.48
C PRO A 522 0.15 -14.80 26.23
N ASN A 523 -0.93 -15.10 25.52
CA ASN A 523 -1.96 -14.13 25.15
C ASN A 523 -3.37 -14.66 25.44
N ARG A 524 -4.18 -13.88 26.16
CA ARG A 524 -5.58 -14.22 26.53
C ARG A 524 -5.66 -15.62 27.15
N ASP A 525 -6.76 -16.34 26.89
CA ASP A 525 -7.01 -17.66 27.44
C ASP A 525 -6.76 -18.76 26.39
N SER A 526 -5.73 -19.56 26.60
CA SER A 526 -5.37 -20.73 25.80
C SER A 526 -6.04 -22.01 26.28
N THR A 527 -6.63 -22.03 27.48
CA THR A 527 -7.17 -23.26 28.09
C THR A 527 -8.30 -23.91 27.27
N PRO A 528 -9.21 -23.18 26.60
CA PRO A 528 -10.30 -23.81 25.85
C PRO A 528 -9.82 -24.56 24.60
N PHE A 529 -8.63 -24.24 24.07
CA PHE A 529 -8.09 -24.90 22.89
C PHE A 529 -7.75 -26.38 23.12
N ARG A 530 -7.66 -26.81 24.39
CA ARG A 530 -7.59 -28.24 24.72
C ARG A 530 -8.80 -29.00 24.20
N GLU A 531 -9.98 -28.40 24.36
CA GLU A 531 -11.25 -28.96 23.90
C GLU A 531 -11.49 -28.63 22.42
N TRP A 532 -11.31 -27.36 22.02
CA TRP A 532 -11.64 -26.93 20.66
C TRP A 532 -10.79 -27.59 19.57
N TYR A 533 -9.53 -27.90 19.86
CA TYR A 533 -8.68 -28.67 18.94
C TYR A 533 -8.65 -30.17 19.25
N ASN A 534 -9.49 -30.65 20.18
CA ASN A 534 -9.57 -32.06 20.56
C ASN A 534 -8.21 -32.68 20.95
N ILE A 535 -7.42 -31.98 21.77
CA ILE A 535 -6.11 -32.43 22.27
C ILE A 535 -6.10 -32.62 23.82
N PRO A 536 -6.98 -33.45 24.39
CA PRO A 536 -7.03 -33.69 25.84
C PRO A 536 -5.72 -34.23 26.41
N GLU A 537 -4.88 -34.85 25.59
CA GLU A 537 -3.58 -35.42 25.92
C GLU A 537 -2.45 -34.39 26.04
N ALA A 538 -2.68 -33.14 25.64
CA ALA A 538 -1.70 -32.08 25.69
C ALA A 538 -1.52 -31.54 27.11
N GLU A 539 -0.32 -31.74 27.65
CA GLU A 539 0.07 -31.26 28.98
C GLU A 539 0.36 -29.76 28.97
N THR A 540 0.86 -29.24 27.85
CA THR A 540 1.15 -27.81 27.67
C THR A 540 0.45 -27.26 26.43
N ILE A 541 -0.28 -26.15 26.60
CA ILE A 541 -1.02 -25.47 25.52
C ILE A 541 -0.86 -23.97 25.71
N VAL A 542 -0.11 -23.33 24.83
CA VAL A 542 0.13 -21.88 24.89
C VAL A 542 -0.10 -21.26 23.52
N ARG A 543 -1.06 -20.33 23.44
CA ARG A 543 -1.15 -19.33 22.38
C ARG A 543 -0.59 -18.02 22.88
N GLY A 544 0.20 -17.34 22.07
CA GLY A 544 0.94 -16.16 22.51
C GLY A 544 1.33 -15.22 21.38
N THR A 545 1.97 -14.13 21.78
CA THR A 545 2.33 -13.03 20.89
C THR A 545 3.85 -12.91 20.77
N LEU A 546 4.35 -12.67 19.56
CA LEU A 546 5.75 -12.35 19.27
C LEU A 546 5.99 -10.83 19.24
N ARG A 547 7.12 -10.42 19.78
CA ARG A 547 7.70 -9.07 19.66
C ARG A 547 9.21 -9.17 19.44
N PHE A 548 9.85 -8.07 19.04
CA PHE A 548 11.31 -7.99 19.08
C PHE A 548 11.81 -7.79 20.50
N GLN A 549 13.04 -8.22 20.76
CA GLN A 549 13.75 -7.99 22.02
C GLN A 549 13.71 -6.50 22.45
N GLY A 550 13.64 -6.26 23.75
CA GLY A 550 13.56 -4.91 24.32
C GLY A 550 12.16 -4.31 24.36
N PHE A 551 11.17 -4.88 23.64
CA PHE A 551 9.78 -4.45 23.71
C PHE A 551 9.16 -4.68 25.10
N PRO A 552 9.21 -5.89 25.69
CA PRO A 552 8.52 -6.15 26.96
C PRO A 552 9.04 -5.28 28.11
N GLU A 553 10.35 -5.08 28.20
CA GLU A 553 10.99 -4.26 29.23
C GLU A 553 10.54 -2.80 29.14
N PHE A 554 10.40 -2.28 27.92
CA PHE A 554 9.94 -0.91 27.70
C PHE A 554 8.47 -0.74 28.08
N ILE A 555 7.62 -1.69 27.68
CA ILE A 555 6.19 -1.67 28.05
C ILE A 555 6.02 -1.82 29.55
N LYS A 556 6.77 -2.71 30.20
CA LYS A 556 6.76 -2.86 31.67
C LYS A 556 7.07 -1.53 32.35
N ALA A 557 8.08 -0.79 31.87
CA ALA A 557 8.37 0.53 32.39
C ALA A 557 7.17 1.48 32.21
N LEU A 558 6.57 1.56 31.01
CA LEU A 558 5.37 2.39 30.77
C LEU A 558 4.19 2.05 31.69
N VAL A 559 3.99 0.76 32.01
CA VAL A 559 2.99 0.30 32.98
C VAL A 559 3.34 0.78 34.39
N GLU A 560 4.58 0.60 34.83
CA GLU A 560 5.05 0.98 36.17
C GLU A 560 5.01 2.50 36.41
N ILE A 561 5.19 3.31 35.36
CA ILE A 561 5.08 4.77 35.43
C ILE A 561 3.66 5.30 35.17
N GLY A 562 2.67 4.42 34.98
CA GLY A 562 1.25 4.76 34.90
C GLY A 562 0.75 5.25 33.54
N PHE A 563 1.55 5.18 32.48
CA PHE A 563 1.18 5.71 31.17
C PHE A 563 0.20 4.83 30.37
N LEU A 564 -0.03 3.58 30.82
CA LEU A 564 -1.06 2.69 30.26
C LEU A 564 -2.39 2.74 31.06
N ASP A 565 -2.54 3.71 31.96
CA ASP A 565 -3.77 3.91 32.73
C ASP A 565 -4.86 4.62 31.88
N ASP A 566 -6.03 3.99 31.76
CA ASP A 566 -7.19 4.51 31.05
C ASP A 566 -8.19 5.24 31.97
N ALA A 567 -7.92 5.33 33.27
CA ALA A 567 -8.72 6.10 34.21
C ALA A 567 -8.63 7.60 33.92
N LYS A 568 -9.78 8.27 34.05
CA LYS A 568 -9.91 9.73 33.89
C LYS A 568 -8.92 10.47 34.80
N LYS A 569 -8.26 11.49 34.25
CA LYS A 569 -7.35 12.41 34.94
C LYS A 569 -7.90 13.84 34.82
N ASP A 570 -8.19 14.47 35.95
CA ASP A 570 -8.78 15.83 35.96
C ASP A 570 -7.89 16.93 35.35
N TYR A 571 -6.59 16.64 35.18
CA TYR A 571 -5.63 17.52 34.53
C TYR A 571 -5.49 17.29 33.01
N LEU A 572 -6.23 16.34 32.43
CA LEU A 572 -6.29 16.07 31.00
C LEU A 572 -7.72 16.34 30.48
N GLY A 573 -7.83 17.21 29.48
CA GLY A 573 -9.09 17.58 28.82
C GLY A 573 -8.84 18.58 27.68
N ASP A 574 -9.88 18.93 26.92
CA ASP A 574 -9.77 19.71 25.66
C ASP A 574 -9.13 21.10 25.81
N SER A 575 -9.19 21.69 27.01
CA SER A 575 -8.56 22.99 27.32
C SER A 575 -7.16 22.87 27.95
N SER A 576 -6.62 21.65 28.07
CA SER A 576 -5.31 21.41 28.69
C SER A 576 -4.20 22.01 27.82
N LYS A 577 -3.35 22.83 28.42
CA LYS A 577 -2.14 23.40 27.78
C LYS A 577 -0.86 22.81 28.35
N LEU A 578 -0.93 21.59 28.87
CA LEU A 578 0.23 20.92 29.45
C LEU A 578 1.25 20.61 28.35
N THR A 579 2.51 20.81 28.67
CA THR A 579 3.63 20.23 27.95
C THR A 579 3.79 18.75 28.31
N TRP A 580 4.49 17.98 27.48
CA TRP A 580 4.78 16.58 27.78
C TRP A 580 5.57 16.41 29.09
N ALA A 581 6.53 17.30 29.36
CA ALA A 581 7.27 17.30 30.63
C ALA A 581 6.35 17.53 31.85
N GLU A 582 5.38 18.46 31.76
CA GLU A 582 4.40 18.67 32.83
C GLU A 582 3.48 17.48 33.03
N LEU A 583 3.04 16.85 31.94
CA LEU A 583 2.22 15.65 31.98
C LEU A 583 2.99 14.48 32.61
N ALA A 584 4.23 14.24 32.17
CA ALA A 584 5.07 13.18 32.70
C ALA A 584 5.38 13.41 34.19
N ALA A 585 5.71 14.64 34.59
CA ALA A 585 5.93 14.97 36.00
C ALA A 585 4.70 14.68 36.87
N LYS A 586 3.49 15.01 36.38
CA LYS A 586 2.23 14.68 37.05
C LYS A 586 1.96 13.18 37.11
N ALA A 587 2.19 12.46 36.00
CA ALA A 587 1.94 11.02 35.92
C ALA A 587 2.81 10.23 36.89
N VAL A 588 4.10 10.57 37.00
CA VAL A 588 5.06 9.85 37.87
C VAL A 588 5.13 10.42 39.30
N GLY A 589 4.55 11.61 39.53
CA GLY A 589 4.66 12.34 40.79
C GLY A 589 6.06 12.90 41.05
N ALA A 590 6.68 13.52 40.04
CA ALA A 590 7.97 14.18 40.16
C ALA A 590 7.85 15.54 40.87
N SER A 591 8.94 15.99 41.50
CA SER A 591 8.98 17.26 42.26
C SER A 591 9.01 18.51 41.37
N SER A 592 9.40 18.38 40.11
CA SER A 592 9.40 19.46 39.11
C SER A 592 9.29 18.90 37.70
N THR A 593 9.17 19.78 36.71
CA THR A 593 9.13 19.48 35.27
C THR A 593 10.53 19.31 34.66
N GLU A 594 11.59 19.47 35.45
CA GLU A 594 12.95 19.24 35.00
C GLU A 594 13.15 17.76 34.70
N GLU A 595 13.75 17.46 33.56
CA GLU A 595 13.96 16.08 33.11
C GLU A 595 14.69 15.24 34.16
N SER A 596 15.67 15.81 34.86
CA SER A 596 16.40 15.11 35.92
C SER A 596 15.49 14.67 37.08
N ALA A 597 14.50 15.47 37.46
CA ALA A 597 13.53 15.13 38.51
C ALA A 597 12.57 14.03 38.05
N ILE A 598 12.09 14.11 36.81
CA ILE A 598 11.21 13.11 36.21
C ILE A 598 11.94 11.77 36.08
N VAL A 599 13.16 11.76 35.53
CA VAL A 599 14.00 10.57 35.38
C VAL A 599 14.30 9.93 36.73
N ASN A 600 14.67 10.72 37.74
CA ASN A 600 14.91 10.20 39.09
C ASN A 600 13.67 9.52 39.67
N ARG A 601 12.49 10.08 39.43
CA ARG A 601 11.24 9.48 39.90
C ARG A 601 10.90 8.20 39.15
N ILE A 602 11.11 8.15 37.83
CA ILE A 602 10.97 6.93 37.03
C ILE A 602 11.85 5.81 37.57
N LYS A 603 13.12 6.09 37.89
CA LYS A 603 14.06 5.12 38.47
C LYS A 603 13.62 4.55 39.83
N GLN A 604 12.83 5.29 40.59
CA GLN A 604 12.27 4.81 41.86
C GLN A 604 11.02 3.94 41.67
N LEU A 605 10.26 4.16 40.59
CA LEU A 605 9.02 3.45 40.29
C LEU A 605 9.25 2.17 39.48
N THR A 606 10.31 2.16 38.67
CA THR A 606 10.55 1.12 37.67
C THR A 606 11.71 0.21 38.10
N THR A 607 11.57 -1.09 37.87
CA THR A 607 12.70 -2.03 38.01
C THR A 607 13.29 -2.37 36.65
N PHE A 608 14.53 -1.97 36.41
CA PHE A 608 15.25 -2.22 35.16
C PHE A 608 16.08 -3.52 35.23
N PRO A 609 16.13 -4.33 34.15
CA PRO A 609 16.94 -5.55 34.13
C PRO A 609 18.45 -5.33 34.21
N SER A 610 18.94 -4.19 33.72
CA SER A 610 20.36 -3.81 33.75
C SER A 610 20.54 -2.30 33.58
N ALA A 611 21.73 -1.79 33.88
CA ALA A 611 22.09 -0.38 33.62
C ALA A 611 22.02 0.00 32.12
N SER A 612 22.27 -0.97 31.23
CA SER A 612 22.12 -0.78 29.78
C SER A 612 20.66 -0.60 29.41
N GLU A 613 19.78 -1.44 29.95
CA GLU A 613 18.33 -1.36 29.71
C GLU A 613 17.71 -0.11 30.31
N GLU A 614 18.14 0.30 31.50
CA GLU A 614 17.78 1.60 32.09
C GLU A 614 18.10 2.73 31.11
N SER A 615 19.33 2.76 30.59
CA SER A 615 19.78 3.82 29.68
C SER A 615 18.97 3.81 28.37
N ARG A 616 18.72 2.62 27.80
CA ARG A 616 17.95 2.43 26.57
C ARG A 616 16.50 2.89 26.74
N ILE A 617 15.83 2.48 27.82
CA ILE A 617 14.43 2.82 28.09
C ILE A 617 14.30 4.33 28.32
N LEU A 618 15.13 4.93 29.16
CA LEU A 618 15.11 6.37 29.40
C LEU A 618 15.40 7.18 28.11
N SER A 619 16.30 6.70 27.26
CA SER A 619 16.53 7.29 25.94
C SER A 619 15.30 7.19 25.04
N GLY A 620 14.59 6.06 25.04
CA GLY A 620 13.36 5.91 24.26
C GLY A 620 12.19 6.74 24.79
N LEU A 621 12.04 6.92 26.11
CA LEU A 621 11.03 7.83 26.67
C LEU A 621 11.32 9.28 26.26
N ARG A 622 12.61 9.65 26.17
CA ARG A 622 13.06 10.95 25.64
C ARG A 622 12.76 11.07 24.14
N TRP A 623 13.00 10.03 23.34
CA TRP A 623 12.65 9.96 21.91
C TRP A 623 11.13 10.12 21.68
N MET A 624 10.30 9.54 22.54
CA MET A 624 8.84 9.72 22.52
C MET A 624 8.42 11.17 22.83
N GLY A 625 9.35 12.01 23.30
CA GLY A 625 9.11 13.41 23.66
C GLY A 625 8.50 13.60 25.05
N LEU A 626 8.49 12.55 25.91
CA LEU A 626 7.82 12.62 27.22
C LEU A 626 8.47 13.63 28.19
N PHE A 627 9.68 14.10 27.88
CA PHE A 627 10.40 15.11 28.66
C PHE A 627 10.50 16.46 27.94
N SER A 628 9.76 16.64 26.84
CA SER A 628 9.83 17.84 26.01
C SER A 628 8.87 18.95 26.48
N SER A 629 9.14 20.16 26.00
CA SER A 629 8.25 21.32 26.13
C SER A 629 7.15 21.37 25.07
N GLU A 630 7.02 20.35 24.21
CA GLU A 630 5.94 20.28 23.23
C GLU A 630 4.59 20.15 23.94
N LEU A 631 3.57 20.83 23.41
CA LEU A 631 2.22 20.76 23.94
C LEU A 631 1.60 19.38 23.68
N VAL A 632 0.92 18.86 24.69
CA VAL A 632 0.14 17.64 24.57
C VAL A 632 -1.12 17.93 23.76
N THR A 633 -1.50 17.03 22.86
CA THR A 633 -2.82 17.00 22.23
C THR A 633 -3.57 15.78 22.78
N PRO A 634 -4.38 15.92 23.85
CA PRO A 634 -5.07 14.79 24.44
C PRO A 634 -6.11 14.23 23.48
N ARG A 635 -6.11 12.91 23.29
CA ARG A 635 -7.20 12.22 22.57
C ARG A 635 -8.43 12.01 23.45
N ALA A 636 -8.20 11.84 24.75
CA ALA A 636 -9.22 11.66 25.77
C ALA A 636 -8.67 12.14 27.12
N GLU A 637 -9.51 12.19 28.15
CA GLU A 637 -9.15 12.61 29.50
C GLU A 637 -8.34 11.53 30.27
N ASN A 638 -7.52 10.71 29.60
CA ASN A 638 -6.68 9.68 30.23
C ASN A 638 -5.28 9.58 29.58
N LEU A 639 -4.34 8.96 30.30
CA LEU A 639 -2.93 8.87 29.90
C LEU A 639 -2.73 7.92 28.71
N LEU A 640 -3.41 6.77 28.72
CA LEU A 640 -3.31 5.76 27.67
C LEU A 640 -3.63 6.34 26.29
N ASP A 641 -4.79 6.98 26.14
CA ASP A 641 -5.25 7.51 24.86
C ASP A 641 -4.41 8.71 24.42
N THR A 642 -3.91 9.50 25.37
CA THR A 642 -2.96 10.60 25.10
C THR A 642 -1.63 10.07 24.57
N LEU A 643 -1.09 8.99 25.17
CA LEU A 643 0.11 8.32 24.67
C LEU A 643 -0.14 7.68 23.30
N CYS A 644 -1.30 7.04 23.08
CA CYS A 644 -1.66 6.45 21.79
C CYS A 644 -1.54 7.46 20.64
N ALA A 645 -2.09 8.67 20.82
CA ALA A 645 -2.01 9.72 19.82
C ALA A 645 -0.56 10.12 19.48
N ARG A 646 0.32 10.16 20.49
CA ARG A 646 1.75 10.44 20.29
C ARG A 646 2.45 9.32 19.53
N LEU A 647 2.21 8.08 19.94
CA LEU A 647 2.88 6.92 19.36
C LEU A 647 2.42 6.64 17.92
N GLU A 648 1.16 6.90 17.59
CA GLU A 648 0.68 6.80 16.21
C GLU A 648 1.40 7.76 15.26
N ALA A 649 1.66 8.99 15.70
CA ALA A 649 2.41 9.97 14.91
C ALA A 649 3.88 9.58 14.74
N LEU A 650 4.51 9.07 15.81
CA LEU A 650 5.95 8.75 15.82
C LEU A 650 6.28 7.38 15.21
N MET A 651 5.32 6.44 15.19
CA MET A 651 5.57 5.03 14.89
C MET A 651 4.63 4.51 13.80
N ALA A 652 4.23 5.40 12.89
CA ALA A 652 3.62 5.04 11.63
C ALA A 652 4.66 4.42 10.68
N TYR A 653 4.19 3.61 9.74
CA TYR A 653 4.99 3.19 8.60
C TYR A 653 5.24 4.38 7.66
N GLU A 654 6.48 4.54 7.23
CA GLU A 654 6.90 5.52 6.24
C GLU A 654 6.86 4.91 4.83
N GLU A 655 6.94 5.77 3.81
CA GLU A 655 6.93 5.31 2.42
C GLU A 655 8.10 4.36 2.13
N GLY A 656 7.79 3.23 1.47
CA GLY A 656 8.76 2.20 1.13
C GLY A 656 9.12 1.23 2.26
N GLU A 657 8.69 1.47 3.50
CA GLU A 657 8.82 0.50 4.60
C GLU A 657 7.82 -0.66 4.46
N ARG A 658 8.13 -1.77 5.15
CA ARG A 658 7.34 -3.00 5.09
C ARG A 658 7.03 -3.50 6.50
N ASP A 659 5.86 -4.10 6.67
CA ASP A 659 5.57 -4.92 7.83
C ASP A 659 5.99 -6.39 7.61
N LEU A 660 5.93 -7.16 8.67
CA LEU A 660 6.24 -8.57 8.79
C LEU A 660 5.15 -9.25 9.62
N VAL A 661 4.59 -10.32 9.09
CA VAL A 661 3.83 -11.31 9.85
C VAL A 661 4.69 -12.53 10.07
N MET A 662 4.86 -12.92 11.33
CA MET A 662 5.49 -14.17 11.73
C MET A 662 4.50 -14.96 12.58
N LEU A 663 4.15 -16.18 12.14
CA LEU A 663 3.29 -17.11 12.85
C LEU A 663 3.96 -18.48 12.85
N GLN A 664 4.14 -19.07 14.03
CA GLN A 664 4.67 -20.43 14.14
C GLN A 664 3.93 -21.27 15.18
N HIS A 665 3.53 -22.46 14.73
CA HIS A 665 3.13 -23.57 15.60
C HIS A 665 4.33 -24.48 15.89
N LYS A 666 4.41 -25.01 17.12
CA LYS A 666 5.26 -26.14 17.51
C LYS A 666 4.41 -27.21 18.17
N PHE A 667 4.47 -28.41 17.61
CA PHE A 667 3.81 -29.61 18.11
C PHE A 667 4.89 -30.56 18.60
N PHE A 668 4.82 -30.95 19.87
CA PHE A 668 5.65 -32.01 20.41
C PHE A 668 4.81 -33.28 20.39
N VAL A 669 5.17 -34.17 19.47
CA VAL A 669 4.38 -35.36 19.14
C VAL A 669 5.03 -36.57 19.79
N GLU A 670 4.21 -37.42 20.40
CA GLU A 670 4.57 -38.78 20.78
C GLU A 670 3.80 -39.74 19.85
N TRP A 671 4.53 -40.49 19.04
CA TRP A 671 3.95 -41.46 18.10
C TRP A 671 3.59 -42.78 18.80
N ALA A 672 2.77 -43.59 18.14
CA ALA A 672 2.29 -44.88 18.67
C ALA A 672 3.43 -45.88 19.00
N ASP A 673 4.59 -45.76 18.35
CA ASP A 673 5.78 -46.55 18.60
C ASP A 673 6.67 -46.02 19.75
N GLY A 674 6.26 -44.90 20.37
CA GLY A 674 6.99 -44.21 21.43
C GLY A 674 8.05 -43.21 20.93
N LYS A 675 8.25 -43.06 19.61
CA LYS A 675 9.14 -42.03 19.06
C LYS A 675 8.55 -40.65 19.33
N THR A 676 9.40 -39.68 19.64
CA THR A 676 9.01 -38.28 19.76
C THR A 676 9.57 -37.44 18.63
N ASP A 677 8.77 -36.54 18.07
CA ASP A 677 9.19 -35.55 17.08
C ASP A 677 8.71 -34.14 17.49
N ILE A 678 9.43 -33.11 17.05
CA ILE A 678 8.95 -31.72 17.12
C ILE A 678 8.61 -31.28 15.70
N ILE A 679 7.33 -31.03 15.46
CA ILE A 679 6.85 -30.51 14.18
C ILE A 679 6.66 -29.00 14.33
N THR A 680 7.25 -28.22 13.43
CA THR A 680 6.94 -26.80 13.28
C THR A 680 6.03 -26.59 12.08
N SER A 681 5.15 -25.60 12.15
CA SER A 681 4.42 -25.05 10.99
C SER A 681 4.62 -23.54 11.02
N THR A 682 5.18 -22.94 9.97
CA THR A 682 5.65 -21.53 10.01
C THR A 682 5.19 -20.71 8.81
N LEU A 683 4.58 -19.55 9.06
CA LEU A 683 4.29 -18.50 8.08
C LEU A 683 5.20 -17.29 8.34
N GLU A 684 5.92 -16.89 7.31
CA GLU A 684 6.72 -15.66 7.25
C GLU A 684 6.25 -14.87 6.03
N ALA A 685 5.67 -13.70 6.25
CA ALA A 685 5.15 -12.85 5.18
C ALA A 685 5.56 -11.40 5.37
N TYR A 686 6.10 -10.79 4.32
CA TYR A 686 6.44 -9.37 4.27
C TYR A 686 5.38 -8.58 3.50
N GLY A 687 5.14 -7.34 3.93
CA GLY A 687 4.32 -6.40 3.18
C GLY A 687 4.95 -6.01 1.83
N GLU A 688 4.10 -5.62 0.89
CA GLU A 688 4.53 -5.10 -0.40
C GLU A 688 4.93 -3.62 -0.27
N ARG A 689 6.02 -3.20 -0.95
CA ARG A 689 6.50 -1.80 -0.87
C ARG A 689 5.52 -0.78 -1.46
N ALA A 690 4.76 -1.18 -2.48
CA ALA A 690 3.79 -0.36 -3.19
C ALA A 690 2.40 -1.03 -3.22
N GLY A 691 2.07 -1.79 -2.17
CA GLY A 691 0.87 -2.61 -2.13
C GLY A 691 0.36 -2.83 -0.70
N TYR A 692 -0.25 -3.98 -0.45
CA TYR A 692 -0.80 -4.28 0.85
C TYR A 692 0.26 -4.74 1.86
N SER A 693 0.05 -4.38 3.12
CA SER A 693 0.81 -4.91 4.24
C SER A 693 0.56 -6.42 4.41
N ALA A 694 1.53 -7.15 4.94
CA ALA A 694 1.38 -8.57 5.28
C ALA A 694 0.20 -8.78 6.23
N MET A 695 0.02 -7.88 7.21
CA MET A 695 -1.12 -7.90 8.13
C MET A 695 -2.45 -7.77 7.37
N ALA A 696 -2.56 -6.79 6.46
CA ALA A 696 -3.78 -6.59 5.69
C ALA A 696 -4.12 -7.82 4.83
N ARG A 697 -3.13 -8.40 4.14
CA ARG A 697 -3.31 -9.59 3.29
C ARG A 697 -3.71 -10.82 4.09
N THR A 698 -2.97 -11.11 5.17
CA THR A 698 -3.18 -12.32 5.98
C THR A 698 -4.43 -12.26 6.85
N VAL A 699 -5.05 -11.09 7.03
CA VAL A 699 -6.38 -10.97 7.64
C VAL A 699 -7.50 -10.91 6.59
N GLY A 700 -7.33 -10.08 5.56
CA GLY A 700 -8.38 -9.81 4.59
C GLY A 700 -8.64 -10.95 3.61
N ILE A 701 -7.59 -11.64 3.14
CA ILE A 701 -7.76 -12.73 2.15
C ILE A 701 -8.50 -13.93 2.75
N PRO A 702 -8.17 -14.46 3.95
CA PRO A 702 -8.97 -15.52 4.58
C PRO A 702 -10.44 -15.13 4.76
N CYS A 703 -10.71 -13.88 5.16
CA CYS A 703 -12.06 -13.34 5.29
C CYS A 703 -12.82 -13.34 3.94
N GLY A 704 -12.15 -12.89 2.88
CA GLY A 704 -12.69 -12.91 1.52
C GLY A 704 -12.97 -14.32 1.01
N ILE A 705 -12.08 -15.27 1.29
CA ILE A 705 -12.24 -16.70 0.95
C ILE A 705 -13.47 -17.28 1.65
N ALA A 706 -13.57 -17.11 2.97
CA ALA A 706 -14.69 -17.65 3.74
C ALA A 706 -16.03 -17.05 3.30
N THR A 707 -16.05 -15.74 3.01
CA THR A 707 -17.24 -15.06 2.46
C THR A 707 -17.66 -15.65 1.12
N ARG A 708 -16.72 -15.89 0.20
CA ARG A 708 -17.04 -16.47 -1.11
C ARG A 708 -17.52 -17.92 -1.01
N LEU A 709 -16.85 -18.74 -0.21
CA LEU A 709 -17.27 -20.13 0.03
C LEU A 709 -18.68 -20.20 0.62
N LEU A 710 -18.99 -19.33 1.58
CA LEU A 710 -20.34 -19.18 2.13
C LEU A 710 -21.37 -18.79 1.06
N LEU A 711 -21.08 -17.77 0.25
CA LEU A 711 -21.97 -17.32 -0.84
C LEU A 711 -22.15 -18.36 -1.94
N ASP A 712 -21.13 -19.19 -2.18
CA ASP A 712 -21.16 -20.32 -3.12
C ASP A 712 -21.85 -21.57 -2.54
N GLY A 713 -22.23 -21.54 -1.26
CA GLY A 713 -22.97 -22.61 -0.61
C GLY A 713 -22.11 -23.81 -0.27
N GLU A 714 -20.80 -23.63 -0.05
CA GLU A 714 -19.86 -24.68 0.35
C GLU A 714 -20.44 -25.49 1.53
N PRO A 715 -20.61 -26.82 1.41
CA PRO A 715 -21.29 -27.65 2.41
C PRO A 715 -20.73 -27.53 3.83
N ALA A 716 -19.44 -27.24 3.97
CA ALA A 716 -18.81 -27.05 5.28
C ALA A 716 -19.12 -25.69 5.92
N LEU A 717 -19.43 -24.66 5.11
CA LEU A 717 -19.67 -23.29 5.57
C LEU A 717 -21.14 -22.87 5.50
N ASN A 718 -22.06 -23.73 5.02
CA ASN A 718 -23.47 -23.37 4.83
C ASN A 718 -24.42 -23.80 5.97
N LYS A 719 -23.88 -24.34 7.07
CA LYS A 719 -24.68 -24.79 8.23
C LYS A 719 -25.03 -23.60 9.14
N PRO A 720 -26.31 -23.33 9.46
CA PRO A 720 -26.69 -22.23 10.35
C PRO A 720 -26.07 -22.32 11.75
N GLY A 721 -25.82 -21.18 12.38
CA GLY A 721 -25.22 -21.07 13.71
C GLY A 721 -23.97 -20.18 13.74
N VAL A 722 -23.35 -20.11 14.92
CA VAL A 722 -22.13 -19.35 15.20
C VAL A 722 -20.93 -20.27 15.13
N HIS A 723 -20.08 -20.07 14.12
CA HIS A 723 -18.98 -20.97 13.77
C HIS A 723 -17.61 -20.30 13.89
N ALA A 724 -16.60 -21.15 14.04
CA ALA A 724 -15.18 -20.84 13.96
C ALA A 724 -14.46 -22.02 13.27
N PRO A 725 -13.29 -21.81 12.65
CA PRO A 725 -12.56 -22.84 11.90
C PRO A 725 -11.82 -23.82 12.83
N TYR A 726 -12.55 -24.61 13.62
CA TYR A 726 -11.98 -25.58 14.57
C TYR A 726 -12.03 -27.04 14.10
N THR A 727 -12.62 -27.28 12.93
CA THR A 727 -12.81 -28.62 12.39
C THR A 727 -12.18 -28.73 11.01
N LYS A 728 -11.70 -29.93 10.69
CA LYS A 728 -11.08 -30.23 9.40
C LYS A 728 -11.99 -29.86 8.23
N GLU A 729 -13.28 -30.13 8.36
CA GLU A 729 -14.29 -29.85 7.34
C GLU A 729 -14.37 -28.37 6.99
N ILE A 730 -14.29 -27.47 7.97
CA ILE A 730 -14.29 -26.02 7.74
C ILE A 730 -12.91 -25.55 7.28
N CYS A 731 -11.83 -26.08 7.88
CA CYS A 731 -10.47 -25.61 7.64
C CYS A 731 -9.95 -25.93 6.23
N ASP A 732 -10.16 -27.16 5.75
CA ASP A 732 -9.58 -27.63 4.48
C ASP A 732 -9.97 -26.81 3.24
N PRO A 733 -11.25 -26.51 2.97
CA PRO A 733 -11.61 -25.73 1.78
C PRO A 733 -11.06 -24.30 1.84
N ILE A 734 -10.99 -23.70 3.03
CA ILE A 734 -10.41 -22.36 3.20
C ILE A 734 -8.89 -22.42 2.97
N ARG A 735 -8.21 -23.36 3.62
CA ARG A 735 -6.76 -23.54 3.52
C ARG A 735 -6.31 -23.78 2.09
N ALA A 736 -6.99 -24.66 1.35
CA ALA A 736 -6.66 -24.95 -0.05
C ALA A 736 -6.75 -23.69 -0.94
N LYS A 737 -7.76 -22.84 -0.73
CA LYS A 737 -7.86 -21.55 -1.44
C LYS A 737 -6.80 -20.56 -0.99
N LEU A 738 -6.48 -20.53 0.29
CA LEU A 738 -5.46 -19.64 0.85
C LEU A 738 -4.06 -19.96 0.30
N GLU A 739 -3.72 -21.25 0.20
CA GLU A 739 -2.47 -21.73 -0.41
C GLU A 739 -2.37 -21.31 -1.89
N SER A 740 -3.49 -21.30 -2.63
CA SER A 740 -3.52 -20.82 -4.03
C SER A 740 -3.29 -19.31 -4.19
N GLU A 741 -3.48 -18.54 -3.12
CA GLU A 741 -3.13 -17.11 -3.06
C GLU A 741 -1.67 -16.89 -2.59
N GLY A 742 -0.89 -17.96 -2.45
CA GLY A 742 0.50 -17.92 -2.00
C GLY A 742 0.65 -17.65 -0.51
N ILE A 743 -0.41 -17.84 0.29
CA ILE A 743 -0.36 -17.70 1.76
C ILE A 743 -0.49 -19.08 2.38
N GLY A 744 0.49 -19.48 3.19
CA GLY A 744 0.45 -20.75 3.90
C GLY A 744 1.57 -20.92 4.91
N MET A 745 1.46 -21.97 5.72
CA MET A 745 2.48 -22.33 6.71
C MET A 745 3.28 -23.52 6.21
N VAL A 746 4.60 -23.44 6.31
CA VAL A 746 5.52 -24.50 5.91
C VAL A 746 5.79 -25.40 7.11
N GLU A 747 5.51 -26.69 6.95
CA GLU A 747 5.76 -27.70 7.98
C GLU A 747 7.17 -28.29 7.89
N ARG A 748 7.81 -28.52 9.05
CA ARG A 748 9.11 -29.20 9.17
C ARG A 748 9.16 -30.06 10.43
N VAL A 749 9.89 -31.17 10.36
CA VAL A 749 10.31 -31.94 11.55
C VAL A 749 11.70 -31.45 11.95
N LEU A 750 11.89 -31.11 13.23
CA LEU A 750 13.16 -30.63 13.79
C LEU A 750 14.07 -31.75 14.29
#